data_AF-A0A512B5M4-F1
#
_entry.id   AF-A0A512B5M4-F1
#
_cell.length_a   1.000
_cell.length_b   1.000
_cell.length_c   1.000
_cell.angle_alpha   90.00
_cell.angle_beta   90.00
_cell.angle_gamma   90.00
#
_symmetry.space_group_name_H-M   'P 1'
#
loop_
_entity.id
_entity.type
_entity.pdbx_description
1 polymer ?
#
loop_
_entity_poly.entity_id
_entity_poly.type
_entity_poly.pdbx_seq_one_letter_code
_entity_poly.pdbx_strand_id
1 'polypeptide(L)'
;MQNNKVYRLVLFCLLHLWLIFLLGFCLPAHAQTKTDKNGWQAGLKEYIDTKLTKKDGGYGWEDQPDSHLSPTFAVIGILQNLDQLPANREALIQFVRTHHPQRQANKEAGPSASQNRHFVFQQIQAIQWLGGDVADFKPEVNAWKSQAGNTGNYEKHKYPVLNQEMMTPICRSLLQLPVAPVADEFRQYLKSRQRANGSFNSAPVTAGGDGNILNTYWSLYALQVLREPNQLKKELIAWVNACQRPNGGFTHQPKPTLGGNDEVVYTWAAVKALALLGAKPQNTTTCLRYLSSLRNTDGGFGNQPGLPSNPEATYYAIDALKTLNRLNYLNTAPIVKRPVSRKPNFTGHQVYTVQFEASGSGSPAEAVMLADSLGIHLWGAKNGNPNWIITAQKIADEKKVPVTFFISDEPYGGSVSVPGFGTFNHILDYVAPASIGKVNFKDSTSWQDFQKTTMSQLRRSNGGLIMQISNNEPMARIILDESIKNGGYLGVSTVHFGQNFSFAQPYLHQYRFQLPFVTLQDAHGTESWWWGEELANHRTLFIAQKPTYDEMINALKKQWVVAVRHDSISAYKTRMLGGTAEARAFVQANEKSWRWWRTNNAHDNRPWAAITVLSPADSLEVAHPKQGVNIRVRCQWQGVRQFLHKPTVILQELRLNNEVVQPELVEKKDNKGVVSDSYYLLALANPKPGEHKVEATFKSLRNGKIRKQTAHFVIR
;
A
#
# COMPACT_ATOMS: atom_id res chain seq x y z
N MET A 1 1.88 18.82 84.08
CA MET A 1 2.11 17.61 84.89
C MET A 1 1.21 16.52 84.31
N GLN A 2 1.71 15.78 83.31
CA GLN A 2 2.25 14.42 83.47
C GLN A 2 1.26 13.42 84.07
N ASN A 3 0.92 12.42 83.24
CA ASN A 3 0.90 10.99 83.58
C ASN A 3 -0.26 10.50 84.49
N ASN A 4 -0.79 9.29 84.36
CA ASN A 4 -0.37 8.11 83.62
C ASN A 4 -1.51 7.07 83.68
N LYS A 5 -1.51 6.15 82.70
CA LYS A 5 -1.82 4.71 82.83
C LYS A 5 -3.08 4.38 83.64
N VAL A 6 -4.21 4.08 83.03
CA VAL A 6 -4.55 2.80 82.37
C VAL A 6 -5.82 3.09 81.54
N TYR A 7 -6.12 2.32 80.49
CA TYR A 7 -7.25 2.49 79.52
C TYR A 7 -6.92 3.12 78.16
N ARG A 8 -5.73 2.85 77.61
CA ARG A 8 -5.47 2.88 76.16
C ARG A 8 -4.80 1.59 75.70
N LEU A 9 -5.58 0.52 75.53
CA LEU A 9 -5.24 -0.57 74.60
C LEU A 9 -6.42 -1.45 74.13
N VAL A 10 -7.68 -1.09 74.37
CA VAL A 10 -8.83 -1.92 73.93
C VAL A 10 -9.94 -1.14 73.22
N LEU A 11 -9.86 0.20 73.09
CA LEU A 11 -10.95 0.99 72.51
C LEU A 11 -10.52 1.88 71.31
N PHE A 12 -9.60 1.38 70.48
CA PHE A 12 -9.24 1.99 69.19
C PHE A 12 -9.24 1.02 67.99
N CYS A 13 -9.69 -0.23 68.18
CA CYS A 13 -9.79 -1.23 67.10
C CYS A 13 -11.22 -1.53 66.62
N LEU A 14 -12.25 -0.79 67.07
CA LEU A 14 -13.65 -1.15 66.77
C LEU A 14 -14.51 -0.02 66.17
N LEU A 15 -13.91 1.03 65.60
CA LEU A 15 -14.64 2.13 64.96
C LEU A 15 -13.99 2.67 63.66
N HIS A 16 -13.36 1.78 62.88
CA HIS A 16 -12.93 2.07 61.49
C HIS A 16 -13.30 0.93 60.49
N LEU A 17 -14.23 0.06 60.87
CA LEU A 17 -14.58 -1.14 60.11
C LEU A 17 -16.07 -1.18 59.70
N TRP A 18 -16.72 -0.03 59.54
CA TRP A 18 -18.13 0.06 59.11
C TRP A 18 -18.47 1.28 58.24
N LEU A 19 -17.53 1.72 57.37
CA LEU A 19 -17.83 2.77 56.36
C LEU A 19 -17.09 2.60 55.02
N ILE A 20 -16.83 1.35 54.60
CA ILE A 20 -16.35 1.01 53.23
C ILE A 20 -17.11 -0.23 52.72
N PHE A 21 -18.43 -0.21 52.82
CA PHE A 21 -19.30 -1.27 52.29
C PHE A 21 -20.65 -0.68 51.84
N LEU A 22 -20.62 0.35 50.97
CA LEU A 22 -21.76 0.81 50.16
C LEU A 22 -21.34 2.08 49.39
N LEU A 23 -20.60 1.91 48.30
CA LEU A 23 -20.55 2.86 47.18
C LEU A 23 -20.02 2.08 45.97
N GLY A 24 -20.95 1.58 45.17
CA GLY A 24 -20.65 0.89 43.92
C GLY A 24 -20.14 1.87 42.87
N PHE A 25 -19.07 1.48 42.19
CA PHE A 25 -18.86 1.82 40.79
C PHE A 25 -18.26 0.60 40.08
N CYS A 26 -18.96 0.19 39.03
CA CYS A 26 -18.71 -0.95 38.17
C CYS A 26 -17.24 -1.06 37.72
N LEU A 27 -16.56 -2.12 38.14
CA LEU A 27 -15.40 -2.66 37.43
C LEU A 27 -15.92 -3.63 36.34
N PRO A 28 -15.41 -3.55 35.10
CA PRO A 28 -15.99 -4.28 33.99
C PRO A 28 -15.65 -5.77 34.07
N ALA A 29 -16.68 -6.57 33.85
CA ALA A 29 -16.72 -7.93 33.31
C ALA A 29 -15.46 -8.78 33.44
N HIS A 30 -15.58 -9.83 34.25
CA HIS A 30 -14.82 -11.07 34.14
C HIS A 30 -14.70 -11.48 32.66
N ALA A 31 -13.51 -11.29 32.09
CA ALA A 31 -13.15 -11.91 30.83
C ALA A 31 -13.11 -13.42 31.08
N GLN A 32 -14.18 -14.13 30.72
CA GLN A 32 -14.19 -15.60 30.69
C GLN A 32 -13.00 -16.07 29.83
N THR A 33 -11.96 -16.54 30.53
CA THR A 33 -10.78 -17.20 30.00
C THR A 33 -11.20 -18.58 29.50
N LYS A 34 -11.29 -18.75 28.18
CA LYS A 34 -11.28 -20.10 27.61
C LYS A 34 -9.84 -20.57 27.61
N THR A 35 -9.55 -21.64 28.34
CA THR A 35 -8.34 -22.43 28.10
C THR A 35 -8.44 -23.06 26.72
N ASP A 36 -7.31 -23.12 26.02
CA ASP A 36 -7.19 -23.83 24.75
C ASP A 36 -7.44 -25.31 25.02
N LYS A 37 -8.58 -25.85 24.59
CA LYS A 37 -8.99 -27.24 24.91
C LYS A 37 -7.97 -28.28 24.40
N ASN A 38 -7.12 -27.92 23.43
CA ASN A 38 -6.14 -28.79 22.80
C ASN A 38 -4.68 -28.27 22.88
N GLY A 39 -4.43 -27.14 23.55
CA GLY A 39 -3.10 -26.51 23.68
C GLY A 39 -2.72 -25.59 22.50
N TRP A 40 -1.86 -24.60 22.76
CA TRP A 40 -1.60 -23.48 21.83
C TRP A 40 -1.07 -23.88 20.45
N GLN A 41 -0.34 -25.00 20.35
CA GLN A 41 0.14 -25.52 19.09
C GLN A 41 -0.99 -26.05 18.21
N ALA A 42 -2.03 -26.65 18.80
CA ALA A 42 -3.20 -27.12 18.06
C ALA A 42 -3.98 -25.95 17.47
N GLY A 43 -4.22 -24.89 18.26
CA GLY A 43 -4.85 -23.66 17.75
C GLY A 43 -4.01 -22.99 16.64
N LEU A 44 -2.69 -22.91 16.81
CA LEU A 44 -1.80 -22.38 15.77
C LEU A 44 -1.83 -23.23 14.49
N LYS A 45 -1.89 -24.56 14.61
CA LYS A 45 -2.04 -25.45 13.46
C LYS A 45 -3.38 -25.22 12.75
N GLU A 46 -4.48 -25.11 13.51
CA GLU A 46 -5.81 -24.79 12.97
C GLU A 46 -5.81 -23.45 12.22
N TYR A 47 -5.15 -22.41 12.75
CA TYR A 47 -4.95 -21.15 12.05
C TYR A 47 -4.24 -21.34 10.70
N ILE A 48 -3.12 -22.05 10.68
CA ILE A 48 -2.34 -22.31 9.46
C ILE A 48 -3.18 -23.08 8.43
N ASP A 49 -3.81 -24.18 8.85
CA ASP A 49 -4.55 -25.07 7.97
C ASP A 49 -5.81 -24.41 7.40
N THR A 50 -6.54 -23.66 8.21
CA THR A 50 -7.86 -23.13 7.82
C THR A 50 -7.84 -21.71 7.25
N LYS A 51 -6.84 -20.90 7.61
CA LYS A 51 -6.77 -19.48 7.20
C LYS A 51 -5.66 -19.18 6.20
N LEU A 52 -4.51 -19.85 6.32
CA LEU A 52 -3.32 -19.50 5.56
C LEU A 52 -3.06 -20.42 4.37
N THR A 53 -3.37 -21.71 4.48
CA THR A 53 -3.14 -22.70 3.42
C THR A 53 -3.99 -22.40 2.19
N LYS A 54 -3.39 -22.40 1.00
CA LYS A 54 -4.12 -22.18 -0.27
C LYS A 54 -3.95 -23.37 -1.23
N LYS A 55 -4.81 -23.40 -2.26
CA LYS A 55 -4.90 -24.52 -3.21
C LYS A 55 -3.69 -24.68 -4.12
N ASP A 56 -2.88 -23.62 -4.27
CA ASP A 56 -1.65 -23.61 -5.06
C ASP A 56 -0.45 -24.21 -4.32
N GLY A 57 -0.66 -24.73 -3.09
CA GLY A 57 0.36 -25.46 -2.32
C GLY A 57 1.24 -24.58 -1.43
N GLY A 58 1.07 -23.25 -1.48
CA GLY A 58 1.71 -22.32 -0.56
C GLY A 58 0.80 -21.85 0.57
N TYR A 59 1.24 -20.76 1.21
CA TYR A 59 0.44 -20.03 2.20
C TYR A 59 0.25 -18.56 1.78
N GLY A 60 -0.87 -17.96 2.17
CA GLY A 60 -1.23 -16.58 1.86
C GLY A 60 -2.00 -15.91 3.01
N TRP A 61 -2.23 -14.60 2.90
CA TRP A 61 -3.06 -13.88 3.87
C TRP A 61 -4.50 -14.40 3.87
N GLU A 62 -5.19 -14.36 5.01
CA GLU A 62 -6.56 -14.87 5.16
C GLU A 62 -7.53 -14.27 4.13
N ASP A 63 -7.39 -12.98 3.86
CA ASP A 63 -8.24 -12.20 2.97
C ASP A 63 -7.79 -12.20 1.51
N GLN A 64 -6.80 -13.00 1.15
CA GLN A 64 -6.33 -13.18 -0.22
C GLN A 64 -6.53 -14.64 -0.69
N PRO A 65 -6.95 -14.86 -1.95
CA PRO A 65 -7.29 -16.20 -2.43
C PRO A 65 -6.07 -17.05 -2.80
N ASP A 66 -4.96 -16.42 -3.15
CA ASP A 66 -3.73 -17.08 -3.62
C ASP A 66 -2.62 -16.97 -2.57
N SER A 67 -1.61 -17.83 -2.69
CA SER A 67 -0.44 -17.79 -1.83
C SER A 67 0.52 -16.67 -2.22
N HIS A 68 1.42 -16.35 -1.29
CA HIS A 68 2.50 -15.39 -1.52
C HIS A 68 3.79 -15.87 -0.82
N LEU A 69 4.95 -15.48 -1.37
CA LEU A 69 6.26 -15.89 -0.85
C LEU A 69 6.44 -15.53 0.64
N SER A 70 6.09 -14.32 1.06
CA SER A 70 6.32 -13.87 2.44
C SER A 70 5.47 -14.58 3.50
N PRO A 71 4.15 -14.77 3.32
CA PRO A 71 3.37 -15.64 4.19
C PRO A 71 3.87 -17.09 4.19
N THR A 72 4.31 -17.59 3.04
CA THR A 72 4.88 -18.95 2.93
C THR A 72 6.18 -19.08 3.72
N PHE A 73 7.10 -18.12 3.57
CA PHE A 73 8.32 -18.03 4.38
C PHE A 73 8.00 -17.99 5.87
N ALA A 74 7.03 -17.17 6.27
CA ALA A 74 6.63 -17.05 7.67
C ALA A 74 6.11 -18.38 8.23
N VAL A 75 5.25 -19.10 7.50
CA VAL A 75 4.73 -20.40 7.93
C VAL A 75 5.83 -21.47 7.99
N ILE A 76 6.73 -21.54 6.99
CA ILE A 76 7.87 -22.46 7.04
C ILE A 76 8.76 -22.15 8.25
N GLY A 77 9.01 -20.87 8.54
CA GLY A 77 9.79 -20.44 9.71
C GLY A 77 9.12 -20.79 11.05
N ILE A 78 7.78 -20.69 11.13
CA ILE A 78 7.02 -21.17 12.30
C ILE A 78 7.24 -22.66 12.48
N LEU A 79 6.99 -23.46 11.43
CA LEU A 79 7.12 -24.92 11.48
C LEU A 79 8.55 -25.36 11.79
N GLN A 80 9.56 -24.66 11.26
CA GLN A 80 10.97 -24.88 11.60
C GLN A 80 11.22 -24.64 13.10
N ASN A 81 10.71 -23.55 13.67
CA ASN A 81 10.92 -23.21 15.08
C ASN A 81 10.24 -24.20 16.04
N LEU A 82 9.19 -24.89 15.58
CA LEU A 82 8.46 -25.91 16.32
C LEU A 82 8.96 -27.33 16.05
N ASP A 83 9.94 -27.50 15.16
CA ASP A 83 10.42 -28.81 14.72
C ASP A 83 9.28 -29.67 14.10
N GLN A 84 8.39 -29.01 13.35
CA GLN A 84 7.14 -29.55 12.78
C GLN A 84 7.04 -29.35 11.25
N LEU A 85 8.17 -29.30 10.54
CA LEU A 85 8.17 -29.25 9.08
C LEU A 85 7.42 -30.45 8.49
N PRO A 86 6.68 -30.28 7.37
CA PRO A 86 5.94 -31.37 6.74
C PRO A 86 6.89 -32.48 6.24
N ALA A 87 6.38 -33.71 6.19
CA ALA A 87 7.12 -34.86 5.69
C ALA A 87 7.43 -34.73 4.19
N ASN A 88 6.44 -34.34 3.38
CA ASN A 88 6.64 -34.03 1.97
C ASN A 88 6.90 -32.53 1.79
N ARG A 89 8.15 -32.19 1.47
CA ARG A 89 8.63 -30.80 1.36
C ARG A 89 8.80 -30.31 -0.06
N GLU A 90 8.79 -31.22 -1.04
CA GLU A 90 9.15 -30.91 -2.44
C GLU A 90 8.20 -29.86 -3.03
N ALA A 91 6.90 -30.00 -2.80
CA ALA A 91 5.91 -29.03 -3.28
C ALA A 91 6.15 -27.62 -2.70
N LEU A 92 6.50 -27.50 -1.42
CA LEU A 92 6.81 -26.21 -0.79
C LEU A 92 8.13 -25.63 -1.30
N ILE A 93 9.15 -26.47 -1.51
CA ILE A 93 10.43 -26.05 -2.12
C ILE A 93 10.15 -25.47 -3.51
N GLN A 94 9.40 -26.19 -4.34
CA GLN A 94 9.04 -25.72 -5.69
C GLN A 94 8.19 -24.46 -5.65
N PHE A 95 7.24 -24.36 -4.72
CA PHE A 95 6.46 -23.14 -4.54
C PHE A 95 7.38 -21.95 -4.24
N VAL A 96 8.25 -22.08 -3.24
CA VAL A 96 9.19 -21.03 -2.83
C VAL A 96 10.07 -20.60 -4.01
N ARG A 97 10.53 -21.52 -4.85
CA ARG A 97 11.33 -21.21 -6.05
C ARG A 97 10.60 -20.43 -7.12
N THR A 98 9.30 -20.69 -7.30
CA THR A 98 8.53 -20.27 -8.48
C THR A 98 7.57 -19.10 -8.23
N HIS A 99 7.30 -18.78 -6.97
CA HIS A 99 6.32 -17.75 -6.56
C HIS A 99 6.99 -16.46 -6.08
N HIS A 100 8.08 -16.06 -6.75
CA HIS A 100 8.71 -14.76 -6.50
C HIS A 100 7.72 -13.62 -6.87
N PRO A 101 7.48 -12.62 -6.01
CA PRO A 101 6.46 -11.60 -6.31
C PRO A 101 6.78 -10.71 -7.52
N GLN A 102 8.06 -10.41 -7.77
CA GLN A 102 8.50 -9.51 -8.86
C GLN A 102 9.02 -10.25 -10.12
N ARG A 103 9.16 -11.59 -10.07
CA ARG A 103 9.78 -12.39 -11.14
C ARG A 103 8.96 -13.69 -11.29
N GLN A 104 9.03 -14.36 -12.43
CA GLN A 104 8.34 -15.65 -12.66
C GLN A 104 6.80 -15.55 -12.64
N ALA A 105 6.09 -16.50 -12.00
CA ALA A 105 4.66 -16.74 -12.17
C ALA A 105 3.77 -15.59 -11.64
N ASN A 106 4.22 -14.87 -10.60
CA ASN A 106 3.47 -13.75 -10.05
C ASN A 106 3.80 -12.45 -10.80
N LYS A 107 3.06 -12.18 -11.88
CA LYS A 107 3.25 -10.96 -12.68
C LYS A 107 2.58 -9.72 -12.06
N GLU A 108 1.83 -9.88 -10.98
CA GLU A 108 1.00 -8.81 -10.46
C GLU A 108 1.77 -7.72 -9.75
N ALA A 109 2.87 -8.04 -9.07
CA ALA A 109 3.66 -7.00 -8.39
C ALA A 109 4.30 -6.02 -9.37
N GLY A 110 4.46 -6.43 -10.64
CA GLY A 110 5.00 -5.62 -11.72
C GLY A 110 6.50 -5.33 -11.60
N PRO A 111 7.09 -4.68 -12.63
CA PRO A 111 8.53 -4.46 -12.73
C PRO A 111 9.04 -3.20 -12.02
N SER A 112 8.18 -2.28 -11.57
CA SER A 112 8.61 -0.99 -11.01
C SER A 112 9.04 -1.07 -9.55
N ALA A 113 8.71 -2.16 -8.87
CA ALA A 113 9.28 -2.42 -7.55
C ALA A 113 10.79 -2.68 -7.69
N SER A 114 11.61 -2.01 -6.86
CA SER A 114 13.05 -2.27 -6.83
C SER A 114 13.29 -3.77 -6.59
N GLN A 115 14.31 -4.36 -7.23
CA GLN A 115 14.67 -5.76 -7.00
C GLN A 115 14.91 -5.97 -5.50
N ASN A 116 13.92 -6.56 -4.84
CA ASN A 116 13.87 -6.66 -3.39
C ASN A 116 14.64 -7.92 -2.99
N ARG A 117 15.89 -7.73 -2.60
CA ARG A 117 16.82 -8.81 -2.19
C ARG A 117 16.28 -9.59 -1.00
N HIS A 118 15.38 -9.02 -0.22
CA HIS A 118 14.72 -9.73 0.88
C HIS A 118 13.88 -10.91 0.37
N PHE A 119 13.30 -10.85 -0.83
CA PHE A 119 12.60 -12.01 -1.40
C PHE A 119 13.56 -13.15 -1.71
N VAL A 120 14.73 -12.84 -2.30
CA VAL A 120 15.76 -13.86 -2.56
C VAL A 120 16.29 -14.47 -1.25
N PHE A 121 16.49 -13.64 -0.22
CA PHE A 121 16.80 -14.13 1.13
C PHE A 121 15.71 -15.08 1.66
N GLN A 122 14.43 -14.69 1.56
CA GLN A 122 13.31 -15.53 1.97
C GLN A 122 13.31 -16.88 1.23
N GLN A 123 13.59 -16.88 -0.07
CA GLN A 123 13.68 -18.12 -0.85
C GLN A 123 14.81 -19.03 -0.37
N ILE A 124 16.04 -18.50 -0.29
CA ILE A 124 17.22 -19.26 0.13
C ILE A 124 17.00 -19.84 1.53
N GLN A 125 16.58 -19.00 2.48
CA GLN A 125 16.42 -19.40 3.87
C GLN A 125 15.30 -20.44 4.05
N ALA A 126 14.15 -20.26 3.39
CA ALA A 126 13.04 -21.22 3.48
C ALA A 126 13.39 -22.57 2.86
N ILE A 127 14.05 -22.59 1.70
CA ILE A 127 14.48 -23.83 1.04
C ILE A 127 15.50 -24.56 1.92
N GLN A 128 16.44 -23.85 2.54
CA GLN A 128 17.39 -24.45 3.48
C GLN A 128 16.72 -25.06 4.71
N TRP A 129 15.73 -24.38 5.32
CA TRP A 129 14.96 -24.97 6.42
C TRP A 129 14.25 -26.26 5.98
N LEU A 130 13.71 -26.28 4.78
CA LEU A 130 13.10 -27.48 4.20
C LEU A 130 14.12 -28.58 3.84
N GLY A 131 15.43 -28.29 3.86
CA GLY A 131 16.48 -29.23 3.48
C GLY A 131 16.69 -29.36 1.97
N GLY A 132 16.22 -28.38 1.18
CA GLY A 132 16.43 -28.34 -0.26
C GLY A 132 17.79 -27.73 -0.64
N ASP A 133 18.23 -28.01 -1.88
CA ASP A 133 19.42 -27.37 -2.47
C ASP A 133 19.16 -25.88 -2.73
N VAL A 134 20.20 -25.04 -2.70
CA VAL A 134 20.10 -23.60 -3.01
C VAL A 134 21.20 -23.13 -3.96
N ALA A 135 21.93 -24.08 -4.58
CA ALA A 135 23.07 -23.76 -5.44
C ALA A 135 22.70 -22.88 -6.66
N ASP A 136 21.47 -22.96 -7.16
CA ASP A 136 20.98 -22.19 -8.31
C ASP A 136 20.84 -20.68 -8.03
N PHE A 137 20.80 -20.25 -6.77
CA PHE A 137 20.83 -18.83 -6.40
C PHE A 137 22.25 -18.23 -6.43
N LYS A 138 23.31 -19.06 -6.47
CA LYS A 138 24.71 -18.60 -6.43
C LYS A 138 25.05 -17.60 -7.54
N PRO A 139 24.69 -17.82 -8.83
CA PRO A 139 25.03 -16.88 -9.90
C PRO A 139 24.43 -15.48 -9.65
N GLU A 140 23.16 -15.42 -9.23
CA GLU A 140 22.48 -14.15 -8.94
C GLU A 140 23.16 -13.42 -7.77
N VAL A 141 23.32 -14.09 -6.62
CA VAL A 141 23.90 -13.47 -5.43
C VAL A 141 25.37 -13.11 -5.65
N ASN A 142 26.09 -13.86 -6.48
CA ASN A 142 27.47 -13.55 -6.82
C ASN A 142 27.61 -12.29 -7.69
N ALA A 143 26.59 -11.96 -8.48
CA ALA A 143 26.54 -10.76 -9.30
C ALA A 143 26.14 -9.50 -8.51
N TRP A 144 25.60 -9.64 -7.29
CA TRP A 144 25.17 -8.49 -6.49
C TRP A 144 26.35 -7.59 -6.08
N LYS A 145 26.13 -6.28 -6.22
CA LYS A 145 26.98 -5.18 -5.72
C LYS A 145 26.18 -4.32 -4.74
N SER A 146 26.77 -3.27 -4.17
CA SER A 146 25.97 -2.26 -3.46
C SER A 146 24.80 -1.75 -4.31
N GLN A 147 23.66 -1.52 -3.67
CA GLN A 147 22.48 -0.86 -4.27
C GLN A 147 22.51 0.66 -4.10
N ALA A 148 23.61 1.25 -3.63
CA ALA A 148 23.77 2.70 -3.56
C ALA A 148 23.40 3.34 -4.92
N GLY A 149 22.49 4.32 -4.91
CA GLY A 149 21.96 4.89 -6.15
C GLY A 149 20.57 4.39 -6.57
N ASN A 150 20.18 3.15 -6.21
CA ASN A 150 18.95 2.52 -6.72
C ASN A 150 17.66 3.20 -6.26
N THR A 151 17.69 3.96 -5.16
CA THR A 151 16.57 4.73 -4.64
C THR A 151 16.48 6.14 -5.23
N GLY A 152 17.35 6.52 -6.17
CA GLY A 152 17.49 7.91 -6.62
C GLY A 152 16.26 8.54 -7.27
N ASN A 153 15.25 7.75 -7.67
CA ASN A 153 13.96 8.27 -8.13
C ASN A 153 13.03 8.70 -6.98
N TYR A 154 13.24 8.12 -5.79
CA TYR A 154 12.39 8.28 -4.61
C TYR A 154 13.07 9.03 -3.47
N GLU A 155 14.41 9.01 -3.42
CA GLU A 155 15.22 9.58 -2.34
C GLU A 155 16.32 10.49 -2.92
N LYS A 156 16.33 11.76 -2.49
CA LYS A 156 17.17 12.83 -3.09
C LYS A 156 18.67 12.54 -3.01
N HIS A 157 19.13 11.91 -1.94
CA HIS A 157 20.53 11.60 -1.71
C HIS A 157 20.94 10.21 -2.24
N LYS A 158 19.99 9.47 -2.82
CA LYS A 158 20.14 8.10 -3.31
C LYS A 158 20.64 7.12 -2.24
N TYR A 159 20.29 7.34 -0.98
CA TYR A 159 20.59 6.44 0.12
C TYR A 159 19.88 5.11 -0.11
N PRO A 160 20.62 3.99 -0.21
CA PRO A 160 19.99 2.70 -0.37
C PRO A 160 19.30 2.28 0.92
N VAL A 161 18.33 1.38 0.80
CA VAL A 161 17.62 0.84 1.96
C VAL A 161 18.54 -0.15 2.67
N LEU A 162 18.93 0.14 3.91
CA LEU A 162 19.99 -0.58 4.59
C LEU A 162 19.72 -2.09 4.68
N ASN A 163 18.50 -2.50 5.03
CA ASN A 163 18.19 -3.92 5.16
C ASN A 163 18.38 -4.69 3.84
N GLN A 164 18.11 -4.06 2.69
CA GLN A 164 18.32 -4.65 1.36
C GLN A 164 19.81 -4.81 1.04
N GLU A 165 20.64 -3.85 1.44
CA GLU A 165 22.10 -3.93 1.31
C GLU A 165 22.64 -5.12 2.10
N MET A 166 22.16 -5.32 3.33
CA MET A 166 22.63 -6.39 4.21
C MET A 166 22.34 -7.79 3.66
N MET A 167 21.35 -7.93 2.78
CA MET A 167 21.07 -9.22 2.12
C MET A 167 22.26 -9.73 1.32
N THR A 168 23.16 -8.87 0.82
CA THR A 168 24.33 -9.31 0.04
C THR A 168 25.30 -10.17 0.84
N PRO A 169 25.95 -9.68 1.92
CA PRO A 169 26.83 -10.53 2.71
C PRO A 169 26.06 -11.71 3.33
N ILE A 170 24.82 -11.50 3.79
CA ILE A 170 24.01 -12.56 4.43
C ILE A 170 23.73 -13.71 3.46
N CYS A 171 23.22 -13.43 2.25
CA CYS A 171 22.91 -14.47 1.27
C CYS A 171 24.18 -15.16 0.75
N ARG A 172 25.32 -14.44 0.62
CA ARG A 172 26.60 -15.08 0.29
C ARG A 172 26.97 -16.13 1.33
N SER A 173 26.82 -15.81 2.61
CA SER A 173 27.08 -16.76 3.71
C SER A 173 26.13 -17.96 3.69
N LEU A 174 24.81 -17.73 3.54
CA LEU A 174 23.83 -18.81 3.44
C LEU A 174 24.15 -19.75 2.27
N LEU A 175 24.66 -19.23 1.16
CA LEU A 175 25.05 -19.99 -0.03
C LEU A 175 26.47 -20.56 0.02
N GLN A 176 27.20 -20.39 1.13
CA GLN A 176 28.60 -20.79 1.29
C GLN A 176 29.52 -20.18 0.21
N LEU A 177 29.18 -18.98 -0.28
CA LEU A 177 30.03 -18.19 -1.16
C LEU A 177 31.06 -17.41 -0.33
N PRO A 178 32.29 -17.19 -0.84
CA PRO A 178 33.27 -16.35 -0.16
C PRO A 178 32.71 -14.95 0.09
N VAL A 179 32.75 -14.46 1.32
CA VAL A 179 32.30 -13.08 1.66
C VAL A 179 33.40 -12.05 1.40
N ALA A 180 34.67 -12.46 1.41
CA ALA A 180 35.84 -11.60 1.21
C ALA A 180 35.73 -10.63 0.00
N PRO A 181 35.21 -11.02 -1.18
CA PRO A 181 35.11 -10.13 -2.34
C PRO A 181 34.21 -8.90 -2.18
N VAL A 182 33.32 -8.89 -1.17
CA VAL A 182 32.43 -7.75 -0.89
C VAL A 182 32.71 -7.13 0.48
N ALA A 183 33.60 -7.71 1.29
CA ALA A 183 33.68 -7.40 2.70
C ALA A 183 34.03 -5.92 2.98
N ASP A 184 35.03 -5.39 2.29
CA ASP A 184 35.52 -4.02 2.53
C ASP A 184 34.49 -2.94 2.16
N GLU A 185 33.79 -3.12 1.05
CA GLU A 185 32.70 -2.24 0.61
C GLU A 185 31.60 -2.16 1.68
N PHE A 186 31.12 -3.31 2.17
CA PHE A 186 30.05 -3.35 3.16
C PHE A 186 30.50 -2.92 4.57
N ARG A 187 31.77 -3.16 4.95
CA ARG A 187 32.36 -2.60 6.18
C ARG A 187 32.37 -1.09 6.15
N GLN A 188 32.83 -0.49 5.05
CA GLN A 188 32.85 0.97 4.89
C GLN A 188 31.43 1.54 4.92
N TYR A 189 30.51 0.89 4.22
CA TYR A 189 29.09 1.26 4.19
C TYR A 189 28.45 1.26 5.58
N LEU A 190 28.69 0.20 6.38
CA LEU A 190 28.18 0.07 7.74
C LEU A 190 28.83 1.09 8.69
N LYS A 191 30.15 1.29 8.59
CA LYS A 191 30.88 2.27 9.39
C LYS A 191 30.32 3.67 9.22
N SER A 192 29.94 4.08 8.00
CA SER A 192 29.37 5.41 7.76
C SER A 192 27.94 5.57 8.30
N ARG A 193 27.30 4.49 8.76
CA ARG A 193 25.91 4.43 9.25
C ARG A 193 25.81 4.04 10.71
N GLN A 194 26.90 3.62 11.34
CA GLN A 194 26.95 3.34 12.76
C GLN A 194 26.86 4.65 13.55
N ARG A 195 25.92 4.72 14.49
CA ARG A 195 25.75 5.84 15.42
C ARG A 195 26.70 5.68 16.61
N ALA A 196 26.91 6.75 17.36
CA ALA A 196 27.77 6.72 18.56
C ALA A 196 27.29 5.73 19.65
N ASN A 197 25.99 5.40 19.65
CA ASN A 197 25.39 4.39 20.52
C ASN A 197 25.45 2.96 19.92
N GLY A 198 26.16 2.77 18.79
CA GLY A 198 26.31 1.50 18.10
C GLY A 198 25.17 1.09 17.17
N SER A 199 24.06 1.81 17.15
CA SER A 199 22.89 1.52 16.30
C SER A 199 23.12 1.92 14.83
N PHE A 200 22.22 1.49 13.93
CA PHE A 200 22.33 1.73 12.49
C PHE A 200 21.04 2.28 11.87
N ASN A 201 21.17 3.06 10.80
CA ASN A 201 20.05 3.51 9.98
C ASN A 201 20.46 3.72 8.50
N SER A 202 19.48 3.90 7.60
CA SER A 202 19.71 3.99 6.15
C SER A 202 20.57 5.18 5.74
N ALA A 203 20.31 6.35 6.33
CA ALA A 203 21.11 7.54 6.06
C ALA A 203 22.45 7.52 6.85
N PRO A 204 23.54 8.04 6.26
CA PRO A 204 24.81 8.22 6.95
C PRO A 204 24.66 9.02 8.24
N VAL A 205 25.61 8.85 9.17
CA VAL A 205 25.61 9.59 10.44
C VAL A 205 25.62 11.11 10.26
N THR A 206 26.19 11.61 9.16
CA THR A 206 26.22 13.04 8.79
C THR A 206 24.84 13.62 8.48
N ALA A 207 23.85 12.78 8.16
CA ALA A 207 22.45 13.19 7.96
C ALA A 207 21.65 13.26 9.29
N GLY A 208 22.29 12.97 10.42
CA GLY A 208 21.66 12.99 11.74
C GLY A 208 20.65 11.86 11.96
N GLY A 209 19.82 12.04 12.99
CA GLY A 209 18.84 11.04 13.46
C GLY A 209 19.48 9.86 14.21
N ASP A 210 18.67 9.19 15.01
CA ASP A 210 19.07 7.99 15.74
C ASP A 210 19.04 6.74 14.83
N GLY A 211 19.47 5.60 15.37
CA GLY A 211 19.31 4.31 14.72
C GLY A 211 17.86 3.85 14.65
N ASN A 212 17.63 2.80 13.87
CA ASN A 212 16.37 2.08 13.81
C ASN A 212 16.61 0.60 14.14
N ILE A 213 15.72 0.00 14.93
CA ILE A 213 15.93 -1.35 15.46
C ILE A 213 15.98 -2.44 14.38
N LEU A 214 15.21 -2.29 13.30
CA LEU A 214 15.22 -3.24 12.17
C LEU A 214 16.54 -3.15 11.41
N ASN A 215 16.94 -1.93 11.07
CA ASN A 215 18.23 -1.67 10.42
C ASN A 215 19.40 -2.16 11.27
N THR A 216 19.33 -1.92 12.59
CA THR A 216 20.35 -2.37 13.55
C THR A 216 20.47 -3.88 13.61
N TYR A 217 19.35 -4.62 13.66
CA TYR A 217 19.39 -6.08 13.64
C TYR A 217 20.04 -6.62 12.37
N TRP A 218 19.62 -6.14 11.19
CA TRP A 218 20.19 -6.60 9.92
C TRP A 218 21.68 -6.24 9.79
N SER A 219 22.10 -5.06 10.27
CA SER A 219 23.51 -4.69 10.37
C SER A 219 24.30 -5.62 11.27
N LEU A 220 23.77 -6.00 12.44
CA LEU A 220 24.44 -6.94 13.35
C LEU A 220 24.61 -8.32 12.72
N TYR A 221 23.60 -8.80 12.00
CA TYR A 221 23.72 -10.07 11.30
C TYR A 221 24.78 -10.01 10.19
N ALA A 222 24.81 -8.92 9.41
CA ALA A 222 25.85 -8.72 8.41
C ALA A 222 27.26 -8.64 9.05
N LEU A 223 27.43 -7.90 10.16
CA LEU A 223 28.71 -7.82 10.87
C LEU A 223 29.18 -9.19 11.36
N GLN A 224 28.28 -10.03 11.89
CA GLN A 224 28.61 -11.39 12.31
C GLN A 224 29.12 -12.23 11.13
N VAL A 225 28.44 -12.15 9.97
CA VAL A 225 28.84 -12.84 8.73
C VAL A 225 30.18 -12.34 8.21
N LEU A 226 30.42 -11.03 8.29
CA LEU A 226 31.68 -10.38 7.91
C LEU A 226 32.82 -10.63 8.92
N ARG A 227 32.51 -11.27 10.06
CA ARG A 227 33.42 -11.50 11.19
C ARG A 227 34.00 -10.20 11.75
N GLU A 228 33.19 -9.13 11.74
CA GLU A 228 33.56 -7.82 12.26
C GLU A 228 33.25 -7.72 13.76
N PRO A 229 34.22 -7.30 14.60
CA PRO A 229 33.98 -7.09 16.01
C PRO A 229 33.09 -5.86 16.23
N ASN A 230 32.05 -6.00 17.06
CA ASN A 230 31.24 -4.86 17.48
C ASN A 230 31.91 -4.13 18.65
N GLN A 231 32.64 -3.06 18.35
CA GLN A 231 33.34 -2.23 19.35
C GLN A 231 32.38 -1.48 20.28
N LEU A 232 31.16 -1.18 19.84
CA LEU A 232 30.13 -0.44 20.60
C LEU A 232 29.08 -1.37 21.21
N LYS A 233 29.50 -2.61 21.55
CA LYS A 233 28.61 -3.66 22.03
C LYS A 233 27.82 -3.23 23.28
N LYS A 234 28.46 -2.59 24.25
CA LYS A 234 27.83 -2.20 25.52
C LYS A 234 26.79 -1.10 25.31
N GLU A 235 27.16 -0.08 24.54
CA GLU A 235 26.33 1.06 24.15
C GLU A 235 25.11 0.58 23.38
N LEU A 236 25.31 -0.37 22.46
CA LEU A 236 24.25 -0.93 21.65
C LEU A 236 23.26 -1.76 22.47
N ILE A 237 23.74 -2.58 23.41
CA ILE A 237 22.86 -3.32 24.35
C ILE A 237 22.01 -2.33 25.15
N ALA A 238 22.62 -1.24 25.65
CA ALA A 238 21.89 -0.21 26.38
C ALA A 238 20.84 0.47 25.49
N TRP A 239 21.19 0.80 24.24
CA TRP A 239 20.28 1.41 23.27
C TRP A 239 19.10 0.50 22.91
N VAL A 240 19.36 -0.79 22.60
CA VAL A 240 18.29 -1.74 22.27
C VAL A 240 17.36 -1.93 23.47
N ASN A 241 17.89 -2.06 24.69
CA ASN A 241 17.06 -2.18 25.89
C ASN A 241 16.25 -0.92 26.20
N ALA A 242 16.79 0.27 25.88
CA ALA A 242 16.05 1.51 26.02
C ALA A 242 14.87 1.64 25.02
N CYS A 243 14.82 0.80 23.98
CA CYS A 243 13.65 0.68 23.10
C CYS A 243 12.50 -0.14 23.73
N GLN A 244 12.74 -0.85 24.85
CA GLN A 244 11.72 -1.63 25.53
C GLN A 244 10.73 -0.69 26.24
N ARG A 245 9.43 -0.84 25.93
CA ARG A 245 8.34 -0.05 26.51
C ARG A 245 7.83 -0.68 27.82
N PRO A 246 7.07 0.06 28.66
CA PRO A 246 6.53 -0.47 29.92
C PRO A 246 5.65 -1.72 29.77
N ASN A 247 4.95 -1.88 28.65
CA ASN A 247 4.14 -3.08 28.36
C ASN A 247 4.99 -4.31 27.98
N GLY A 248 6.29 -4.14 27.78
CA GLY A 248 7.26 -5.20 27.46
C GLY A 248 7.63 -5.33 25.99
N GLY A 249 6.81 -4.79 25.08
CA GLY A 249 7.11 -4.70 23.66
C GLY A 249 8.18 -3.66 23.38
N PHE A 250 8.80 -3.72 22.20
CA PHE A 250 9.83 -2.77 21.79
C PHE A 250 9.29 -1.82 20.72
N THR A 251 9.79 -0.58 20.74
CA THR A 251 9.61 0.40 19.66
C THR A 251 10.85 0.46 18.76
N HIS A 252 10.84 1.31 17.73
CA HIS A 252 11.88 1.36 16.72
C HIS A 252 13.16 2.13 17.15
N GLN A 253 13.08 2.97 18.18
CA GLN A 253 14.20 3.68 18.83
C GLN A 253 13.83 4.12 20.27
N PRO A 254 14.77 4.46 21.19
CA PRO A 254 14.46 4.70 22.61
C PRO A 254 13.49 5.86 22.92
N LYS A 255 13.50 6.91 22.09
CA LYS A 255 12.64 8.09 22.25
C LYS A 255 12.10 8.53 20.88
N PRO A 256 11.13 7.79 20.32
CA PRO A 256 10.62 8.11 19.00
C PRO A 256 9.80 9.40 19.05
N THR A 257 10.14 10.36 18.19
CA THR A 257 9.36 11.60 17.98
C THR A 257 8.35 11.45 16.84
N LEU A 258 8.43 10.35 16.09
CA LEU A 258 7.60 10.02 14.95
C LEU A 258 7.27 8.53 15.01
N GLY A 259 6.01 8.12 14.87
CA GLY A 259 5.67 6.69 14.73
C GLY A 259 6.00 5.85 15.95
N GLY A 260 5.93 6.44 17.15
CA GLY A 260 6.26 5.76 18.41
C GLY A 260 5.16 4.79 18.86
N ASN A 261 5.32 3.50 18.54
CA ASN A 261 4.49 2.37 18.96
C ASN A 261 5.37 1.15 19.34
N ASP A 262 4.79 0.21 20.08
CA ASP A 262 5.33 -1.16 20.14
C ASP A 262 4.74 -2.01 19.03
N GLU A 263 5.56 -2.87 18.45
CA GLU A 263 5.12 -3.84 17.43
C GLU A 263 5.93 -5.13 17.59
N VAL A 264 5.34 -6.25 17.16
CA VAL A 264 6.01 -7.55 17.20
C VAL A 264 7.29 -7.58 16.38
N VAL A 265 7.36 -6.90 15.23
CA VAL A 265 8.57 -6.88 14.39
C VAL A 265 9.74 -6.18 15.08
N TYR A 266 9.47 -5.08 15.81
CA TYR A 266 10.48 -4.37 16.59
C TYR A 266 10.92 -5.20 17.78
N THR A 267 9.98 -5.87 18.45
CA THR A 267 10.26 -6.79 19.56
C THR A 267 11.10 -7.98 19.10
N TRP A 268 10.76 -8.58 17.97
CA TRP A 268 11.53 -9.63 17.33
C TRP A 268 12.95 -9.16 17.00
N ALA A 269 13.10 -8.04 16.30
CA ALA A 269 14.41 -7.50 15.95
C ALA A 269 15.27 -7.17 17.19
N ALA A 270 14.67 -6.60 18.25
CA ALA A 270 15.33 -6.39 19.53
C ALA A 270 15.85 -7.68 20.15
N VAL A 271 14.98 -8.70 20.26
CA VAL A 271 15.32 -9.99 20.86
C VAL A 271 16.44 -10.67 20.07
N LYS A 272 16.38 -10.65 18.73
CA LYS A 272 17.43 -11.20 17.87
C LYS A 272 18.75 -10.42 17.99
N ALA A 273 18.69 -9.09 17.99
CA ALA A 273 19.87 -8.24 18.18
C ALA A 273 20.54 -8.50 19.55
N LEU A 274 19.75 -8.56 20.62
CA LEU A 274 20.26 -8.86 21.97
C LEU A 274 20.89 -10.27 22.01
N ALA A 275 20.28 -11.27 21.38
CA ALA A 275 20.85 -12.61 21.30
C ALA A 275 22.21 -12.63 20.57
N LEU A 276 22.34 -11.93 19.43
CA LEU A 276 23.62 -11.78 18.72
C LEU A 276 24.68 -11.06 19.57
N LEU A 277 24.25 -10.17 20.46
CA LEU A 277 25.11 -9.47 21.41
C LEU A 277 25.35 -10.30 22.70
N GLY A 278 24.78 -11.50 22.84
CA GLY A 278 24.89 -12.31 24.06
C GLY A 278 24.21 -11.67 25.27
N ALA A 279 23.14 -10.91 25.06
CA ALA A 279 22.35 -10.21 26.06
C ALA A 279 20.86 -10.62 26.01
N LYS A 280 20.07 -10.11 26.95
CA LYS A 280 18.62 -10.35 27.06
C LYS A 280 17.87 -9.03 27.21
N PRO A 281 16.54 -9.01 26.94
CA PRO A 281 15.70 -7.87 27.27
C PRO A 281 15.84 -7.49 28.74
N GLN A 282 15.97 -6.19 29.02
CA GLN A 282 16.08 -5.63 30.37
C GLN A 282 14.99 -6.16 31.30
N ASN A 283 13.75 -6.23 30.81
CA ASN A 283 12.67 -6.96 31.48
C ASN A 283 12.16 -8.09 30.58
N THR A 284 12.78 -9.26 30.70
CA THR A 284 12.36 -10.46 29.95
C THR A 284 10.93 -10.87 30.30
N THR A 285 10.50 -10.74 31.56
CA THR A 285 9.15 -11.14 31.99
C THR A 285 8.05 -10.30 31.31
N THR A 286 8.21 -8.98 31.21
CA THR A 286 7.23 -8.16 30.49
C THR A 286 7.30 -8.39 28.99
N CYS A 287 8.49 -8.63 28.43
CA CYS A 287 8.65 -9.02 27.02
C CYS A 287 7.86 -10.29 26.67
N LEU A 288 7.94 -11.33 27.52
CA LEU A 288 7.16 -12.56 27.33
C LEU A 288 5.65 -12.31 27.43
N ARG A 289 5.23 -11.48 28.39
CA ARG A 289 3.83 -11.08 28.53
C ARG A 289 3.32 -10.38 27.29
N TYR A 290 4.11 -9.45 26.75
CA TYR A 290 3.80 -8.76 25.50
C TYR A 290 3.68 -9.75 24.33
N LEU A 291 4.68 -10.60 24.10
CA LEU A 291 4.64 -11.58 23.02
C LEU A 291 3.42 -12.51 23.12
N SER A 292 3.04 -12.92 24.33
CA SER A 292 1.85 -13.75 24.54
C SER A 292 0.53 -13.01 24.35
N SER A 293 0.48 -11.69 24.60
CA SER A 293 -0.75 -10.90 24.47
C SER A 293 -1.14 -10.61 23.02
N LEU A 294 -0.22 -10.86 22.08
CA LEU A 294 -0.46 -10.81 20.64
C LEU A 294 -1.28 -12.00 20.13
N ARG A 295 -1.33 -13.11 20.87
CA ARG A 295 -2.05 -14.33 20.48
C ARG A 295 -3.56 -14.12 20.53
N ASN A 296 -4.20 -14.41 19.40
CA ASN A 296 -5.64 -14.34 19.24
C ASN A 296 -6.31 -15.71 19.46
N THR A 297 -7.64 -15.70 19.58
CA THR A 297 -8.45 -16.91 19.76
C THR A 297 -8.48 -17.84 18.55
N ASP A 298 -8.06 -17.36 17.38
CA ASP A 298 -7.90 -18.18 16.17
C ASP A 298 -6.60 -18.98 16.16
N GLY A 299 -5.68 -18.75 17.12
CA GLY A 299 -4.39 -19.42 17.22
C GLY A 299 -3.21 -18.64 16.64
N GLY A 300 -3.49 -17.65 15.79
CA GLY A 300 -2.48 -16.75 15.22
C GLY A 300 -2.13 -15.58 16.14
N PHE A 301 -1.18 -14.74 15.70
CA PHE A 301 -0.75 -13.55 16.44
C PHE A 301 -0.90 -12.29 15.59
N GLY A 302 -1.34 -11.20 16.21
CA GLY A 302 -1.42 -9.88 15.58
C GLY A 302 -0.11 -9.10 15.66
N ASN A 303 0.01 -8.03 14.85
CA ASN A 303 1.19 -7.15 14.88
C ASN A 303 1.31 -6.35 16.19
N GLN A 304 0.17 -6.06 16.81
CA GLN A 304 0.01 -5.43 18.13
C GLN A 304 -1.15 -6.11 18.86
N PRO A 305 -1.23 -6.02 20.21
CA PRO A 305 -2.30 -6.64 20.96
C PRO A 305 -3.68 -6.17 20.50
N GLY A 306 -4.58 -7.10 20.21
CA GLY A 306 -5.94 -6.82 19.73
C GLY A 306 -6.07 -6.60 18.21
N LEU A 307 -4.98 -6.57 17.44
CA LEU A 307 -5.06 -6.57 15.98
C LEU A 307 -5.31 -7.99 15.44
N PRO A 308 -5.94 -8.14 14.26
CA PRO A 308 -6.12 -9.44 13.60
C PRO A 308 -4.81 -10.19 13.39
N SER A 309 -4.90 -11.53 13.41
CA SER A 309 -3.76 -12.41 13.18
C SER A 309 -3.15 -12.18 11.80
N ASN A 310 -1.82 -12.24 11.74
CA ASN A 310 -1.03 -12.04 10.53
C ASN A 310 0.09 -13.09 10.46
N PRO A 311 0.33 -13.78 9.32
CA PRO A 311 1.35 -14.81 9.21
C PRO A 311 2.74 -14.31 9.62
N GLU A 312 3.17 -13.13 9.15
CA GLU A 312 4.48 -12.58 9.51
C GLU A 312 4.58 -12.26 11.01
N ALA A 313 3.52 -11.68 11.60
CA ALA A 313 3.46 -11.40 13.04
C ALA A 313 3.54 -12.67 13.90
N THR A 314 2.86 -13.73 13.43
CA THR A 314 2.87 -15.05 14.06
C THR A 314 4.28 -15.64 14.03
N TYR A 315 4.97 -15.55 12.90
CA TYR A 315 6.36 -15.94 12.81
C TYR A 315 7.26 -15.13 13.75
N TYR A 316 7.16 -13.80 13.74
CA TYR A 316 7.98 -12.94 14.60
C TYR A 316 7.78 -13.24 16.09
N ALA A 317 6.53 -13.48 16.53
CA ALA A 317 6.25 -13.82 17.91
C ALA A 317 6.84 -15.19 18.32
N ILE A 318 6.64 -16.22 17.49
CA ILE A 318 7.16 -17.57 17.73
C ILE A 318 8.70 -17.58 17.69
N ASP A 319 9.32 -16.93 16.71
CA ASP A 319 10.78 -16.85 16.58
C ASP A 319 11.42 -16.08 17.73
N ALA A 320 10.79 -14.99 18.22
CA ALA A 320 11.25 -14.28 19.40
C ALA A 320 11.17 -15.16 20.66
N LEU A 321 10.06 -15.87 20.87
CA LEU A 321 9.89 -16.80 21.98
C LEU A 321 10.89 -17.98 21.92
N LYS A 322 11.15 -18.53 20.73
CA LYS A 322 12.18 -19.57 20.51
C LYS A 322 13.58 -19.01 20.82
N THR A 323 13.91 -17.82 20.32
CA THR A 323 15.20 -17.16 20.58
C THR A 323 15.44 -16.92 22.08
N LEU A 324 14.39 -16.62 22.85
CA LEU A 324 14.46 -16.48 24.30
C LEU A 324 14.50 -17.83 25.05
N ASN A 325 14.34 -18.96 24.36
CA ASN A 325 14.13 -20.30 24.91
C ASN A 325 12.88 -20.38 25.82
N ARG A 326 11.77 -19.78 25.39
CA ARG A 326 10.54 -19.61 26.20
C ARG A 326 9.22 -19.91 25.46
N LEU A 327 9.25 -20.80 24.46
CA LEU A 327 8.00 -21.27 23.80
C LEU A 327 6.99 -21.88 24.79
N ASN A 328 7.48 -22.58 25.83
CA ASN A 328 6.66 -23.17 26.88
C ASN A 328 5.83 -22.15 27.68
N TYR A 329 6.17 -20.85 27.62
CA TYR A 329 5.38 -19.79 28.26
C TYR A 329 3.94 -19.72 27.71
N LEU A 330 3.72 -20.13 26.46
CA LEU A 330 2.40 -20.15 25.83
C LEU A 330 1.45 -21.23 26.39
N ASN A 331 1.97 -22.21 27.15
CA ASN A 331 1.16 -23.25 27.80
C ASN A 331 0.26 -22.68 28.90
N THR A 332 0.73 -21.63 29.58
CA THR A 332 0.04 -21.04 30.73
C THR A 332 -0.40 -19.59 30.47
N ALA A 333 0.06 -18.98 29.37
CA ALA A 333 -0.29 -17.61 29.06
C ALA A 333 -1.77 -17.48 28.66
N PRO A 334 -2.48 -16.44 29.15
CA PRO A 334 -3.87 -16.21 28.79
C PRO A 334 -3.98 -15.80 27.31
N ILE A 335 -5.07 -16.24 26.67
CA ILE A 335 -5.43 -15.78 25.32
C ILE A 335 -6.18 -14.46 25.45
N VAL A 336 -5.78 -13.45 24.68
CA VAL A 336 -6.47 -12.17 24.64
C VAL A 336 -7.65 -12.29 23.68
N LYS A 337 -8.85 -11.97 24.15
CA LYS A 337 -10.00 -11.83 23.25
C LYS A 337 -9.88 -10.51 22.50
N ARG A 338 -9.96 -10.59 21.17
CA ARG A 338 -10.09 -9.39 20.34
C ARG A 338 -11.37 -8.64 20.72
N PRO A 339 -11.31 -7.31 20.92
CA PRO A 339 -12.51 -6.51 20.97
C PRO A 339 -13.30 -6.72 19.67
N VAL A 340 -14.56 -7.12 19.76
CA VAL A 340 -15.42 -7.19 18.58
C VAL A 340 -15.74 -5.75 18.19
N SER A 341 -15.24 -5.29 17.05
CA SER A 341 -15.64 -4.00 16.50
C SER A 341 -17.15 -4.00 16.27
N ARG A 342 -17.80 -2.89 16.58
CA ARG A 342 -19.22 -2.72 16.28
C ARG A 342 -19.38 -2.83 14.76
N LYS A 343 -20.19 -3.79 14.31
CA LYS A 343 -20.49 -3.93 12.88
C LYS A 343 -21.10 -2.62 12.36
N PRO A 344 -20.57 -2.05 11.26
CA PRO A 344 -21.17 -0.86 10.65
C PRO A 344 -22.61 -1.17 10.20
N ASN A 345 -23.49 -0.18 10.31
CA ASN A 345 -24.83 -0.25 9.77
C ASN A 345 -24.83 0.34 8.36
N PHE A 346 -24.88 -0.52 7.35
CA PHE A 346 -24.93 -0.11 5.94
C PHE A 346 -26.37 0.06 5.40
N THR A 347 -27.39 0.11 6.26
CA THR A 347 -28.76 0.41 5.82
C THR A 347 -28.80 1.75 5.07
N GLY A 348 -29.41 1.74 3.89
CA GLY A 348 -29.50 2.92 3.00
C GLY A 348 -28.18 3.31 2.31
N HIS A 349 -27.10 2.53 2.46
CA HIS A 349 -25.86 2.75 1.75
C HIS A 349 -25.82 1.96 0.43
N GLN A 350 -25.01 2.43 -0.50
CA GLN A 350 -24.70 1.80 -1.78
C GLN A 350 -23.18 1.78 -1.98
N VAL A 351 -22.73 1.11 -3.05
CA VAL A 351 -21.32 1.09 -3.45
C VAL A 351 -21.12 2.03 -4.63
N TYR A 352 -20.18 2.94 -4.48
CA TYR A 352 -19.78 3.90 -5.51
C TYR A 352 -18.31 3.74 -5.88
N THR A 353 -17.89 4.38 -6.95
CA THR A 353 -16.56 4.24 -7.55
C THR A 353 -15.80 5.56 -7.52
N VAL A 354 -14.51 5.50 -7.21
CA VAL A 354 -13.59 6.64 -7.32
C VAL A 354 -12.32 6.21 -8.01
N GLN A 355 -11.83 7.08 -8.89
CA GLN A 355 -10.50 6.98 -9.49
C GLN A 355 -9.62 8.08 -8.92
N PHE A 356 -8.56 7.69 -8.23
CA PHE A 356 -7.54 8.62 -7.77
C PHE A 356 -6.45 8.74 -8.82
N GLU A 357 -5.87 9.93 -8.93
CA GLU A 357 -4.80 10.26 -9.87
C GLU A 357 -5.13 9.94 -11.35
N ALA A 358 -6.41 10.01 -11.72
CA ALA A 358 -6.83 9.94 -13.12
C ALA A 358 -6.40 11.19 -13.88
N SER A 359 -6.48 11.17 -15.22
CA SER A 359 -5.98 12.31 -16.03
C SER A 359 -6.65 13.62 -15.64
N GLY A 360 -5.84 14.63 -15.31
CA GLY A 360 -6.23 16.04 -15.22
C GLY A 360 -5.81 16.87 -16.43
N SER A 361 -5.42 16.22 -17.53
CA SER A 361 -4.96 16.84 -18.77
C SER A 361 -5.73 16.32 -19.99
N GLY A 362 -5.62 17.06 -21.09
CA GLY A 362 -6.27 16.75 -22.38
C GLY A 362 -7.74 17.11 -22.40
N SER A 363 -8.51 16.45 -23.25
CA SER A 363 -9.94 16.72 -23.42
C SER A 363 -10.76 16.51 -22.14
N PRO A 364 -11.38 17.57 -21.58
CA PRO A 364 -12.36 17.43 -20.50
C PRO A 364 -13.62 16.70 -20.97
N ALA A 365 -14.06 16.93 -22.21
CA ALA A 365 -15.24 16.29 -22.77
C ALA A 365 -15.10 14.76 -22.88
N GLU A 366 -13.91 14.29 -23.26
CA GLU A 366 -13.60 12.86 -23.32
C GLU A 366 -13.45 12.24 -21.92
N ALA A 367 -12.94 12.98 -20.94
CA ALA A 367 -12.90 12.52 -19.55
C ALA A 367 -14.31 12.30 -18.99
N VAL A 368 -15.24 13.25 -19.22
CA VAL A 368 -16.66 13.11 -18.85
C VAL A 368 -17.30 11.90 -19.54
N MET A 369 -17.01 11.71 -20.82
CA MET A 369 -17.51 10.56 -21.58
C MET A 369 -16.96 9.22 -21.06
N LEU A 370 -15.68 9.17 -20.69
CA LEU A 370 -15.09 8.00 -20.04
C LEU A 370 -15.71 7.75 -18.68
N ALA A 371 -15.96 8.80 -17.89
CA ALA A 371 -16.60 8.68 -16.59
C ALA A 371 -18.00 8.08 -16.69
N ASP A 372 -18.82 8.57 -17.63
CA ASP A 372 -20.17 8.07 -17.89
C ASP A 372 -20.14 6.59 -18.32
N SER A 373 -19.39 6.29 -19.38
CA SER A 373 -19.33 4.93 -19.96
C SER A 373 -18.77 3.87 -19.00
N LEU A 374 -17.86 4.26 -18.12
CA LEU A 374 -17.21 3.37 -17.16
C LEU A 374 -17.88 3.38 -15.78
N GLY A 375 -18.92 4.18 -15.57
CA GLY A 375 -19.60 4.31 -14.27
C GLY A 375 -18.65 4.81 -13.17
N ILE A 376 -17.89 5.87 -13.45
CA ILE A 376 -17.01 6.54 -12.50
C ILE A 376 -17.79 7.68 -11.83
N HIS A 377 -17.98 7.58 -10.53
CA HIS A 377 -18.74 8.59 -9.79
C HIS A 377 -17.86 9.75 -9.31
N LEU A 378 -16.61 9.48 -8.95
CA LEU A 378 -15.65 10.51 -8.57
C LEU A 378 -14.35 10.36 -9.37
N TRP A 379 -13.89 11.47 -9.95
CA TRP A 379 -12.68 11.56 -10.75
C TRP A 379 -11.65 12.50 -10.08
N GLY A 380 -10.63 11.91 -9.49
CA GLY A 380 -9.49 12.63 -8.93
C GLY A 380 -8.52 12.99 -10.05
N ALA A 381 -8.54 14.26 -10.48
CA ALA A 381 -7.69 14.76 -11.55
C ALA A 381 -6.27 15.01 -11.03
N LYS A 382 -5.30 14.35 -11.65
CA LYS A 382 -3.88 14.47 -11.34
C LYS A 382 -3.26 15.65 -12.04
N ASN A 383 -2.65 16.53 -11.25
CA ASN A 383 -1.83 17.66 -11.66
C ASN A 383 -2.51 18.49 -12.76
N GLY A 384 -3.84 18.60 -12.67
CA GLY A 384 -4.65 19.25 -13.68
C GLY A 384 -4.50 20.77 -13.60
N ASN A 385 -4.59 21.43 -14.76
CA ASN A 385 -4.77 22.88 -14.78
C ASN A 385 -6.05 23.21 -13.95
N PRO A 386 -6.04 24.24 -13.07
CA PRO A 386 -7.24 24.63 -12.32
C PRO A 386 -8.50 24.79 -13.18
N ASN A 387 -8.37 25.30 -14.41
CA ASN A 387 -9.49 25.45 -15.33
C ASN A 387 -10.00 24.10 -15.87
N TRP A 388 -9.17 23.05 -15.91
CA TRP A 388 -9.56 21.76 -16.45
C TRP A 388 -10.68 21.11 -15.63
N ILE A 389 -10.54 21.09 -14.29
CA ILE A 389 -11.55 20.52 -13.39
C ILE A 389 -12.88 21.30 -13.52
N ILE A 390 -12.81 22.62 -13.59
CA ILE A 390 -13.98 23.50 -13.74
C ILE A 390 -14.70 23.20 -15.07
N THR A 391 -13.95 23.13 -16.17
CA THR A 391 -14.51 22.82 -17.49
C THR A 391 -15.08 21.41 -17.54
N ALA A 392 -14.39 20.41 -16.99
CA ALA A 392 -14.87 19.03 -16.92
C ALA A 392 -16.18 18.92 -16.13
N GLN A 393 -16.26 19.58 -14.96
CA GLN A 393 -17.47 19.59 -14.15
C GLN A 393 -18.63 20.28 -14.89
N LYS A 394 -18.39 21.43 -15.53
CA LYS A 394 -19.40 22.13 -16.34
C LYS A 394 -19.97 21.22 -17.42
N ILE A 395 -19.11 20.50 -18.16
CA ILE A 395 -19.55 19.58 -19.21
C ILE A 395 -20.34 18.40 -18.61
N ALA A 396 -19.93 17.88 -17.46
CA ALA A 396 -20.66 16.83 -16.76
C ALA A 396 -22.07 17.30 -16.35
N ASP A 397 -22.19 18.50 -15.79
CA ASP A 397 -23.47 19.09 -15.37
C ASP A 397 -24.39 19.34 -16.57
N GLU A 398 -23.88 19.91 -17.67
CA GLU A 398 -24.62 20.15 -18.92
C GLU A 398 -25.12 18.84 -19.55
N LYS A 399 -24.29 17.79 -19.51
CA LYS A 399 -24.62 16.46 -20.02
C LYS A 399 -25.37 15.57 -19.02
N LYS A 400 -25.60 16.05 -17.79
CA LYS A 400 -26.21 15.29 -16.67
C LYS A 400 -25.48 13.98 -16.36
N VAL A 401 -24.16 13.96 -16.52
CA VAL A 401 -23.32 12.81 -16.14
C VAL A 401 -23.04 12.89 -14.63
N PRO A 402 -23.35 11.84 -13.84
CA PRO A 402 -23.25 11.89 -12.38
C PRO A 402 -21.81 11.65 -11.89
N VAL A 403 -20.87 12.48 -12.37
CA VAL A 403 -19.47 12.47 -11.97
C VAL A 403 -19.10 13.77 -11.25
N THR A 404 -18.31 13.67 -10.17
CA THR A 404 -17.69 14.80 -9.50
C THR A 404 -16.18 14.79 -9.71
N PHE A 405 -15.63 15.89 -10.21
CA PHE A 405 -14.18 16.07 -10.36
C PHE A 405 -13.56 16.73 -9.12
N PHE A 406 -12.40 16.26 -8.68
CA PHE A 406 -11.67 16.80 -7.53
C PHE A 406 -10.14 16.72 -7.75
N ILE A 407 -9.36 17.33 -6.85
CA ILE A 407 -7.89 17.33 -6.95
C ILE A 407 -7.34 16.03 -6.39
N SER A 408 -6.48 15.35 -7.15
CA SER A 408 -5.76 14.15 -6.72
C SER A 408 -4.35 14.19 -7.30
N ASP A 409 -3.49 14.99 -6.68
CA ASP A 409 -2.22 15.42 -7.26
C ASP A 409 -1.02 14.65 -6.69
N GLU A 410 0.01 14.53 -7.53
CA GLU A 410 1.35 14.10 -7.16
C GLU A 410 2.28 15.33 -7.24
N PRO A 411 2.70 15.90 -6.11
CA PRO A 411 3.44 17.15 -6.08
C PRO A 411 4.90 16.96 -6.52
N TYR A 412 5.16 17.00 -7.83
CA TYR A 412 6.50 16.94 -8.38
C TYR A 412 7.40 18.04 -7.81
N GLY A 413 8.60 17.66 -7.37
CA GLY A 413 9.58 18.56 -6.75
C GLY A 413 9.52 18.62 -5.23
N GLY A 414 8.37 18.27 -4.62
CA GLY A 414 8.23 18.19 -3.17
C GLY A 414 8.97 17.00 -2.58
N SER A 415 9.61 17.19 -1.43
CA SER A 415 10.23 16.10 -0.67
C SER A 415 10.21 16.37 0.82
N VAL A 416 10.00 15.33 1.63
CA VAL A 416 10.04 15.42 3.10
C VAL A 416 11.22 14.64 3.65
N SER A 417 11.95 15.27 4.58
CA SER A 417 13.09 14.67 5.26
C SER A 417 12.66 14.03 6.58
N VAL A 418 13.12 12.79 6.77
CA VAL A 418 12.95 12.03 8.01
C VAL A 418 14.34 11.75 8.59
N PRO A 419 14.67 12.30 9.77
CA PRO A 419 15.99 12.13 10.38
C PRO A 419 16.41 10.66 10.47
N GLY A 420 17.62 10.36 10.00
CA GLY A 420 18.17 8.99 9.97
C GLY A 420 17.76 8.13 8.77
N PHE A 421 16.73 8.52 8.01
CA PHE A 421 16.22 7.75 6.87
C PHE A 421 16.50 8.38 5.50
N GLY A 422 16.46 9.71 5.37
CA GLY A 422 16.67 10.43 4.10
C GLY A 422 15.52 11.36 3.74
N THR A 423 15.42 11.71 2.45
CA THR A 423 14.48 12.71 1.93
C THR A 423 13.64 12.13 0.77
N PHE A 424 12.30 12.06 0.91
CA PHE A 424 11.42 11.28 0.02
C PHE A 424 10.26 12.07 -0.59
N ASN A 425 9.86 11.74 -1.83
CA ASN A 425 8.85 12.47 -2.63
C ASN A 425 7.54 11.69 -2.89
N HIS A 426 7.58 10.38 -3.21
CA HIS A 426 6.42 9.53 -3.55
C HIS A 426 5.58 9.09 -2.33
N ILE A 427 5.60 9.92 -1.29
CA ILE A 427 4.81 9.76 -0.07
C ILE A 427 3.95 11.00 0.18
N LEU A 428 3.83 11.89 -0.81
CA LEU A 428 3.25 13.22 -0.66
C LEU A 428 1.98 13.42 -1.49
N ASP A 429 1.54 12.39 -2.22
CA ASP A 429 0.33 12.42 -3.02
C ASP A 429 -0.86 12.81 -2.15
N TYR A 430 -1.75 13.63 -2.69
CA TYR A 430 -2.82 14.20 -1.90
C TYR A 430 -4.13 14.30 -2.67
N VAL A 431 -5.21 14.27 -1.91
CA VAL A 431 -6.56 14.56 -2.40
C VAL A 431 -7.11 15.78 -1.69
N ALA A 432 -7.82 16.61 -2.43
CA ALA A 432 -8.46 17.82 -1.91
C ALA A 432 -9.70 18.20 -2.74
N PRO A 433 -10.65 18.95 -2.17
CA PRO A 433 -11.72 19.52 -2.96
C PRO A 433 -11.16 20.56 -3.94
N ALA A 434 -11.79 20.72 -5.10
CA ALA A 434 -11.36 21.67 -6.12
C ALA A 434 -11.30 23.13 -5.63
N SER A 435 -12.08 23.47 -4.59
CA SER A 435 -12.15 24.81 -4.01
C SER A 435 -10.93 25.24 -3.22
N ILE A 436 -10.01 24.33 -2.86
CA ILE A 436 -8.82 24.67 -2.06
C ILE A 436 -7.80 25.52 -2.82
N GLY A 437 -7.82 25.49 -4.16
CA GLY A 437 -6.77 26.08 -5.00
C GLY A 437 -5.44 25.33 -4.87
N LYS A 438 -4.31 26.06 -4.84
CA LYS A 438 -2.98 25.47 -4.81
C LYS A 438 -2.58 25.01 -3.40
N VAL A 439 -2.15 23.76 -3.28
CA VAL A 439 -1.51 23.25 -2.06
C VAL A 439 0.00 23.51 -2.14
N ASN A 440 0.57 24.14 -1.11
CA ASN A 440 2.00 24.44 -1.09
C ASN A 440 2.80 23.27 -0.51
N PHE A 441 3.70 22.74 -1.31
CA PHE A 441 4.75 21.82 -0.88
C PHE A 441 6.06 22.59 -0.90
N LYS A 442 6.64 22.83 0.27
CA LYS A 442 7.98 23.42 0.38
C LYS A 442 9.02 22.31 0.18
N ASP A 443 10.03 22.59 -0.63
CA ASP A 443 11.11 21.63 -0.89
C ASP A 443 11.92 21.35 0.38
N SER A 444 12.21 20.06 0.61
CA SER A 444 13.11 19.60 1.68
C SER A 444 12.70 20.07 3.10
N THR A 445 11.42 19.93 3.46
CA THR A 445 10.95 20.21 4.83
C THR A 445 11.16 19.02 5.76
N SER A 446 11.31 19.27 7.06
CA SER A 446 11.23 18.21 8.06
C SER A 446 9.81 17.64 8.11
N TRP A 447 9.65 16.37 8.48
CA TRP A 447 8.33 15.78 8.68
C TRP A 447 7.46 16.62 9.64
N GLN A 448 8.03 17.13 10.74
CA GLN A 448 7.30 17.95 11.71
C GLN A 448 6.79 19.27 11.10
N ASP A 449 7.60 19.93 10.27
CA ASP A 449 7.19 21.18 9.60
C ASP A 449 6.14 20.89 8.52
N PHE A 450 6.32 19.81 7.77
CA PHE A 450 5.34 19.34 6.80
C PHE A 450 3.98 19.07 7.48
N GLN A 451 3.99 18.44 8.66
CA GLN A 451 2.78 18.19 9.43
C GLN A 451 2.06 19.49 9.84
N LYS A 452 2.82 20.51 10.27
CA LYS A 452 2.27 21.81 10.73
C LYS A 452 1.82 22.71 9.58
N THR A 453 2.32 22.49 8.37
CA THR A 453 2.06 23.32 7.20
C THR A 453 1.11 22.62 6.23
N THR A 454 1.65 21.89 5.26
CA THR A 454 0.90 21.27 4.16
C THR A 454 -0.18 20.30 4.66
N MET A 455 0.16 19.41 5.60
CA MET A 455 -0.82 18.45 6.12
C MET A 455 -1.95 19.14 6.91
N SER A 456 -1.62 20.21 7.65
CA SER A 456 -2.62 21.03 8.36
C SER A 456 -3.56 21.77 7.40
N GLN A 457 -3.02 22.31 6.29
CA GLN A 457 -3.82 22.89 5.22
C GLN A 457 -4.81 21.86 4.65
N LEU A 458 -4.32 20.69 4.24
CA LEU A 458 -5.16 19.62 3.70
C LEU A 458 -6.28 19.22 4.66
N ARG A 459 -5.95 18.98 5.94
CA ARG A 459 -6.94 18.60 6.96
C ARG A 459 -8.04 19.64 7.12
N ARG A 460 -7.70 20.94 7.17
CA ARG A 460 -8.69 22.03 7.30
C ARG A 460 -9.63 22.13 6.11
N SER A 461 -9.20 21.67 4.94
CA SER A 461 -9.97 21.68 3.70
C SER A 461 -10.66 20.33 3.40
N ASN A 462 -10.77 19.43 4.38
CA ASN A 462 -11.29 18.07 4.19
C ASN A 462 -10.55 17.27 3.09
N GLY A 463 -9.26 17.55 2.91
CA GLY A 463 -8.33 16.76 2.11
C GLY A 463 -7.40 15.91 2.99
N GLY A 464 -6.45 15.24 2.36
CA GLY A 464 -5.43 14.47 3.05
C GLY A 464 -4.52 13.70 2.09
N LEU A 465 -3.54 13.00 2.65
CA LEU A 465 -2.51 12.33 1.86
C LEU A 465 -2.94 10.91 1.46
N ILE A 466 -2.46 10.43 0.33
CA ILE A 466 -2.46 9.02 -0.03
C ILE A 466 -1.00 8.58 -0.15
N MET A 467 -0.61 7.49 0.51
CA MET A 467 0.77 7.01 0.36
C MET A 467 0.87 6.20 -0.92
N GLN A 468 1.64 6.66 -1.90
CA GLN A 468 1.88 5.96 -3.16
C GLN A 468 2.68 4.66 -2.93
N ILE A 469 3.96 4.80 -2.60
CA ILE A 469 4.86 3.66 -2.35
C ILE A 469 6.09 4.12 -1.58
N SER A 470 6.58 3.26 -0.69
CA SER A 470 7.94 3.38 -0.15
C SER A 470 8.64 2.03 -0.17
N ASN A 471 9.76 1.96 -0.87
CA ASN A 471 10.66 0.81 -0.86
C ASN A 471 11.51 0.77 0.42
N ASN A 472 11.49 1.84 1.24
CA ASN A 472 12.15 1.89 2.54
C ASN A 472 11.15 1.49 3.63
N GLU A 473 10.99 0.18 3.83
CA GLU A 473 10.04 -0.39 4.80
C GLU A 473 10.19 0.20 6.22
N PRO A 474 11.39 0.26 6.83
CA PRO A 474 11.52 0.84 8.16
C PRO A 474 11.02 2.28 8.28
N MET A 475 11.21 3.11 7.25
CA MET A 475 10.66 4.47 7.22
C MET A 475 9.15 4.46 6.98
N ALA A 476 8.67 3.65 6.04
CA ALA A 476 7.24 3.56 5.74
C ALA A 476 6.44 3.18 6.98
N ARG A 477 6.94 2.22 7.76
CA ARG A 477 6.33 1.79 9.02
C ARG A 477 6.13 2.95 9.99
N ILE A 478 7.19 3.71 10.30
CA ILE A 478 7.08 4.80 11.28
C ILE A 478 6.13 5.92 10.81
N ILE A 479 6.07 6.19 9.50
CA ILE A 479 5.18 7.21 8.94
C ILE A 479 3.72 6.73 8.97
N LEU A 480 3.47 5.47 8.63
CA LEU A 480 2.13 4.89 8.67
C LEU A 480 1.63 4.73 10.12
N ASP A 481 2.51 4.33 11.04
CA ASP A 481 2.20 4.23 12.47
C ASP A 481 1.88 5.61 13.06
N GLU A 482 2.62 6.65 12.66
CA GLU A 482 2.29 8.04 12.99
C GLU A 482 0.93 8.43 12.46
N SER A 483 0.64 8.08 11.20
CA SER A 483 -0.63 8.39 10.55
C SER A 483 -1.83 7.74 11.24
N ILE A 484 -1.69 6.49 11.68
CA ILE A 484 -2.76 5.79 12.40
C ILE A 484 -3.03 6.45 13.75
N LYS A 485 -1.97 6.92 14.43
CA LYS A 485 -2.08 7.49 15.78
C LYS A 485 -2.53 8.95 15.78
N ASN A 486 -1.95 9.76 14.91
CA ASN A 486 -2.07 11.22 14.91
C ASN A 486 -2.74 11.78 13.65
N GLY A 487 -3.31 10.89 12.82
CA GLY A 487 -3.81 11.19 11.48
C GLY A 487 -2.67 11.46 10.49
N GLY A 488 -2.98 11.47 9.20
CA GLY A 488 -2.03 11.88 8.16
C GLY A 488 -2.50 11.45 6.79
N TYR A 489 -2.22 10.21 6.46
CA TYR A 489 -2.74 9.53 5.28
C TYR A 489 -4.19 9.14 5.47
N LEU A 490 -4.99 9.46 4.45
CA LEU A 490 -6.34 8.96 4.26
C LEU A 490 -6.37 7.55 3.69
N GLY A 491 -5.26 7.07 3.11
CA GLY A 491 -5.17 5.73 2.55
C GLY A 491 -3.79 5.40 1.99
N VAL A 492 -3.63 4.16 1.55
CA VAL A 492 -2.39 3.62 0.99
C VAL A 492 -2.69 3.02 -0.38
N SER A 493 -1.88 3.36 -1.39
CA SER A 493 -1.99 2.79 -2.72
C SER A 493 -1.59 1.31 -2.71
N THR A 494 -2.32 0.51 -3.48
CA THR A 494 -2.07 -0.92 -3.64
C THR A 494 -1.97 -1.33 -5.09
N VAL A 495 -2.89 -0.89 -5.93
CA VAL A 495 -2.77 -1.02 -7.39
C VAL A 495 -2.44 0.33 -7.98
N HIS A 496 -1.36 0.39 -8.73
CA HIS A 496 -0.76 1.62 -9.22
C HIS A 496 -0.29 1.38 -10.66
N PHE A 497 -0.83 2.11 -11.65
CA PHE A 497 -0.58 1.91 -13.10
C PHE A 497 -0.49 0.45 -13.58
N GLY A 498 -1.37 -0.41 -13.05
CA GLY A 498 -1.46 -1.85 -13.33
C GLY A 498 -0.65 -2.80 -12.42
N GLN A 499 0.23 -2.28 -11.56
CA GLN A 499 1.08 -3.06 -10.64
C GLN A 499 0.48 -3.15 -9.25
N ASN A 500 0.67 -4.28 -8.57
CA ASN A 500 0.17 -4.54 -7.22
C ASN A 500 1.31 -4.36 -6.20
N PHE A 501 1.45 -3.16 -5.68
CA PHE A 501 2.44 -2.81 -4.67
C PHE A 501 2.22 -3.49 -3.32
N SER A 502 1.01 -3.94 -2.99
CA SER A 502 0.82 -4.76 -1.77
C SER A 502 1.56 -6.11 -1.83
N PHE A 503 1.77 -6.64 -3.04
CA PHE A 503 2.55 -7.86 -3.26
C PHE A 503 4.06 -7.55 -3.38
N ALA A 504 4.42 -6.40 -3.97
CA ALA A 504 5.81 -5.95 -4.00
C ALA A 504 6.36 -5.58 -2.61
N GLN A 505 5.49 -5.05 -1.74
CA GLN A 505 5.80 -4.53 -0.41
C GLN A 505 4.88 -5.21 0.63
N PRO A 506 5.11 -6.50 0.94
CA PRO A 506 4.21 -7.31 1.76
C PRO A 506 3.99 -6.76 3.18
N TYR A 507 4.90 -5.92 3.69
CA TYR A 507 4.72 -5.24 4.98
C TYR A 507 3.42 -4.42 5.01
N LEU A 508 2.94 -3.92 3.86
CA LEU A 508 1.71 -3.15 3.78
C LEU A 508 0.51 -3.92 4.32
N HIS A 509 0.48 -5.26 4.18
CA HIS A 509 -0.64 -6.06 4.66
C HIS A 509 -0.93 -5.88 6.15
N GLN A 510 0.04 -5.51 6.99
CA GLN A 510 -0.25 -5.24 8.41
C GLN A 510 -1.19 -4.05 8.64
N TYR A 511 -1.29 -3.14 7.66
CA TYR A 511 -2.11 -1.95 7.71
C TYR A 511 -3.48 -2.12 7.06
N ARG A 512 -3.77 -3.26 6.43
CA ARG A 512 -4.99 -3.47 5.62
C ARG A 512 -6.32 -3.33 6.37
N PHE A 513 -6.27 -3.38 7.70
CA PHE A 513 -7.40 -3.17 8.61
C PHE A 513 -7.22 -1.93 9.50
N GLN A 514 -6.21 -1.10 9.27
CA GLN A 514 -5.87 0.09 10.05
C GLN A 514 -5.83 1.36 9.19
N LEU A 515 -5.50 1.23 7.91
CA LEU A 515 -5.66 2.26 6.88
C LEU A 515 -6.37 1.66 5.67
N PRO A 516 -7.21 2.44 4.97
CA PRO A 516 -7.84 1.97 3.76
C PRO A 516 -6.82 1.79 2.64
N PHE A 517 -7.05 0.76 1.83
CA PHE A 517 -6.30 0.56 0.60
C PHE A 517 -7.07 1.14 -0.58
N VAL A 518 -6.35 1.84 -1.44
CA VAL A 518 -6.90 2.49 -2.64
C VAL A 518 -6.09 2.06 -3.88
N THR A 519 -6.62 2.37 -5.05
CA THR A 519 -5.91 2.25 -6.33
C THR A 519 -5.62 3.64 -6.88
N LEU A 520 -4.42 3.85 -7.40
CA LEU A 520 -4.03 5.08 -8.08
C LEU A 520 -3.84 4.81 -9.57
N GLN A 521 -4.41 5.65 -10.42
CA GLN A 521 -4.19 5.58 -11.86
C GLN A 521 -2.78 6.05 -12.22
N ASP A 522 -2.25 7.05 -11.50
CA ASP A 522 -0.96 7.67 -11.75
C ASP A 522 -0.85 8.21 -13.18
N ALA A 523 -1.83 9.03 -13.57
CA ALA A 523 -1.98 9.46 -14.94
C ALA A 523 -0.80 10.32 -15.45
N HIS A 524 -0.35 10.02 -16.66
CA HIS A 524 0.74 10.73 -17.34
C HIS A 524 0.35 11.02 -18.79
N GLY A 525 1.04 11.96 -19.43
CA GLY A 525 0.79 12.33 -20.81
C GLY A 525 -0.24 13.45 -20.95
N THR A 526 -0.65 13.70 -22.19
CA THR A 526 -1.36 14.91 -22.57
C THR A 526 -2.86 14.70 -22.78
N GLU A 527 -3.36 13.46 -22.76
CA GLU A 527 -4.73 13.15 -23.15
C GLU A 527 -5.42 12.13 -22.23
N SER A 528 -6.58 12.50 -21.71
CA SER A 528 -7.44 11.68 -20.85
C SER A 528 -7.92 10.40 -21.56
N TRP A 529 -8.19 10.46 -22.86
CA TRP A 529 -8.74 9.34 -23.63
C TRP A 529 -7.87 8.08 -23.60
N TRP A 530 -6.55 8.26 -23.63
CA TRP A 530 -5.61 7.14 -23.71
C TRP A 530 -5.52 6.34 -22.41
N TRP A 531 -5.92 6.93 -21.28
CA TRP A 531 -6.03 6.25 -19.98
C TRP A 531 -7.23 5.33 -19.84
N GLY A 532 -8.10 5.24 -20.86
CA GLY A 532 -9.30 4.41 -20.79
C GLY A 532 -9.04 2.92 -20.53
N GLU A 533 -7.85 2.38 -20.85
CA GLU A 533 -7.51 1.00 -20.47
C GLU A 533 -7.33 0.86 -18.96
N GLU A 534 -6.50 1.69 -18.34
CA GLU A 534 -6.23 1.61 -16.91
C GLU A 534 -7.46 1.95 -16.06
N LEU A 535 -8.27 2.92 -16.52
CA LEU A 535 -9.57 3.25 -15.89
C LEU A 535 -10.55 2.07 -15.90
N ALA A 536 -10.40 1.13 -16.85
CA ALA A 536 -11.19 -0.09 -16.93
C ALA A 536 -10.56 -1.28 -16.18
N ASN A 537 -9.27 -1.22 -15.82
CA ASN A 537 -8.55 -2.33 -15.18
C ASN A 537 -8.77 -2.37 -13.67
N HIS A 538 -8.71 -1.21 -13.00
CA HIS A 538 -8.82 -1.11 -11.55
C HIS A 538 -9.45 0.20 -11.09
N ARG A 539 -10.00 0.20 -9.88
CA ARG A 539 -10.58 1.38 -9.21
C ARG A 539 -10.76 1.14 -7.72
N THR A 540 -11.06 2.20 -7.00
CA THR A 540 -11.46 2.10 -5.58
C THR A 540 -12.98 2.16 -5.47
N LEU A 541 -13.54 1.28 -4.64
CA LEU A 541 -14.95 1.27 -4.26
C LEU A 541 -15.10 1.89 -2.88
N PHE A 542 -16.15 2.67 -2.67
CA PHE A 542 -16.49 3.21 -1.35
C PHE A 542 -17.98 3.04 -1.05
N ILE A 543 -18.29 2.76 0.22
CA ILE A 543 -19.65 2.58 0.72
C ILE A 543 -20.15 3.90 1.30
N ALA A 544 -21.23 4.43 0.75
CA ALA A 544 -21.81 5.71 1.15
C ALA A 544 -23.30 5.77 0.83
N GLN A 545 -24.00 6.80 1.33
CA GLN A 545 -25.39 7.04 0.95
C GLN A 545 -25.51 7.75 -0.41
N LYS A 546 -24.51 8.54 -0.78
CA LYS A 546 -24.45 9.32 -2.02
C LYS A 546 -23.01 9.38 -2.54
N PRO A 547 -22.79 9.53 -3.86
CA PRO A 547 -21.47 9.61 -4.44
C PRO A 547 -20.89 11.04 -4.38
N THR A 548 -20.66 11.57 -3.19
CA THR A 548 -20.06 12.91 -3.02
C THR A 548 -18.61 12.83 -2.54
N TYR A 549 -17.84 13.91 -2.77
CA TYR A 549 -16.47 14.02 -2.26
C TYR A 549 -16.41 13.82 -0.73
N ASP A 550 -17.29 14.48 0.03
CA ASP A 550 -17.30 14.38 1.48
C ASP A 550 -17.65 12.98 1.98
N GLU A 551 -18.58 12.29 1.30
CA GLU A 551 -18.93 10.90 1.61
C GLU A 551 -17.77 9.95 1.29
N MET A 552 -17.02 10.18 0.22
CA MET A 552 -15.80 9.43 -0.09
C MET A 552 -14.71 9.64 0.99
N ILE A 553 -14.49 10.87 1.44
CA ILE A 553 -13.56 11.17 2.54
C ILE A 553 -14.03 10.52 3.85
N ASN A 554 -15.33 10.54 4.14
CA ASN A 554 -15.90 9.86 5.30
C ASN A 554 -15.72 8.35 5.21
N ALA A 555 -15.92 7.76 4.03
CA ALA A 555 -15.70 6.33 3.81
C ALA A 555 -14.23 5.94 4.00
N LEU A 556 -13.27 6.74 3.51
CA LEU A 556 -11.84 6.55 3.76
C LEU A 556 -11.53 6.54 5.27
N LYS A 557 -11.98 7.56 6.00
CA LYS A 557 -11.79 7.68 7.46
C LYS A 557 -12.41 6.52 8.24
N LYS A 558 -13.52 5.95 7.75
CA LYS A 558 -14.21 4.81 8.36
C LYS A 558 -13.75 3.43 7.85
N GLN A 559 -12.79 3.40 6.91
CA GLN A 559 -12.33 2.19 6.22
C GLN A 559 -13.44 1.43 5.47
N TRP A 560 -14.42 2.16 4.96
CA TRP A 560 -15.54 1.64 4.18
C TRP A 560 -15.21 1.63 2.69
N VAL A 561 -13.96 1.32 2.37
CA VAL A 561 -13.45 1.31 1.00
C VAL A 561 -12.73 -0.01 0.72
N VAL A 562 -12.73 -0.39 -0.55
CA VAL A 562 -12.07 -1.59 -1.05
C VAL A 562 -11.43 -1.24 -2.39
N ALA A 563 -10.12 -1.47 -2.50
CA ALA A 563 -9.42 -1.39 -3.79
C ALA A 563 -9.75 -2.64 -4.61
N VAL A 564 -10.14 -2.47 -5.88
CA VAL A 564 -10.54 -3.58 -6.75
C VAL A 564 -9.82 -3.52 -8.09
N ARG A 565 -9.28 -4.67 -8.53
CA ARG A 565 -8.78 -4.87 -9.89
C ARG A 565 -9.45 -6.07 -10.56
N HIS A 566 -9.66 -5.95 -11.86
CA HIS A 566 -10.18 -7.00 -12.72
C HIS A 566 -9.62 -6.77 -14.14
N ASP A 567 -8.46 -7.36 -14.42
CA ASP A 567 -7.70 -7.07 -15.64
C ASP A 567 -6.96 -8.32 -16.13
N SER A 568 -6.26 -8.20 -17.26
CA SER A 568 -5.48 -9.31 -17.82
C SER A 568 -4.31 -9.74 -16.95
N ILE A 569 -3.79 -8.86 -16.09
CA ILE A 569 -2.67 -9.14 -15.18
C ILE A 569 -3.14 -10.08 -14.06
N SER A 570 -4.36 -9.90 -13.54
CA SER A 570 -5.00 -10.82 -12.61
C SER A 570 -5.67 -12.02 -13.27
N ALA A 571 -5.43 -12.24 -14.57
CA ALA A 571 -6.14 -13.23 -15.40
C ALA A 571 -7.67 -13.12 -15.27
N TYR A 572 -8.17 -11.89 -15.16
CA TYR A 572 -9.58 -11.55 -14.96
C TYR A 572 -10.21 -12.17 -13.70
N LYS A 573 -9.38 -12.49 -12.69
CA LYS A 573 -9.86 -12.73 -11.33
C LYS A 573 -10.11 -11.38 -10.66
N THR A 574 -11.31 -11.19 -10.12
CA THR A 574 -11.62 -10.01 -9.30
C THR A 574 -10.84 -10.09 -8.00
N ARG A 575 -9.96 -9.12 -7.78
CA ARG A 575 -9.21 -9.00 -6.52
C ARG A 575 -9.70 -7.83 -5.71
N MET A 576 -9.90 -8.07 -4.43
CA MET A 576 -10.24 -7.07 -3.43
C MET A 576 -9.06 -6.91 -2.47
N LEU A 577 -8.56 -5.69 -2.32
CA LEU A 577 -7.42 -5.34 -1.47
C LEU A 577 -7.88 -4.39 -0.37
N GLY A 578 -7.49 -4.70 0.86
CA GLY A 578 -7.88 -3.96 2.07
C GLY A 578 -9.37 -4.08 2.39
N GLY A 579 -9.88 -3.09 3.13
CA GLY A 579 -11.26 -3.05 3.63
C GLY A 579 -11.47 -3.99 4.82
N THR A 580 -12.36 -3.60 5.74
CA THR A 580 -12.79 -4.50 6.82
C THR A 580 -13.55 -5.71 6.28
N ALA A 581 -13.68 -6.77 7.10
CA ALA A 581 -14.47 -7.93 6.72
C ALA A 581 -15.91 -7.55 6.35
N GLU A 582 -16.51 -6.62 7.09
CA GLU A 582 -17.86 -6.12 6.85
C GLU A 582 -17.95 -5.28 5.57
N ALA A 583 -16.97 -4.40 5.30
CA ALA A 583 -16.94 -3.61 4.08
C ALA A 583 -16.81 -4.50 2.84
N ARG A 584 -15.90 -5.49 2.87
CA ARG A 584 -15.75 -6.46 1.78
C ARG A 584 -17.00 -7.31 1.57
N ALA A 585 -17.61 -7.80 2.67
CA ALA A 585 -18.86 -8.56 2.57
C ALA A 585 -19.98 -7.74 1.93
N PHE A 586 -20.12 -6.46 2.32
CA PHE A 586 -21.10 -5.57 1.71
C PHE A 586 -20.81 -5.30 0.23
N VAL A 587 -19.56 -4.99 -0.12
CA VAL A 587 -19.13 -4.80 -1.52
C VAL A 587 -19.42 -6.06 -2.34
N GLN A 588 -19.05 -7.24 -1.86
CA GLN A 588 -19.27 -8.50 -2.56
C GLN A 588 -20.76 -8.82 -2.73
N ALA A 589 -21.58 -8.62 -1.70
CA ALA A 589 -23.03 -8.84 -1.77
C ALA A 589 -23.72 -7.91 -2.78
N ASN A 590 -23.14 -6.73 -3.04
CA ASN A 590 -23.67 -5.73 -3.96
C ASN A 590 -22.92 -5.69 -5.30
N GLU A 591 -22.16 -6.73 -5.67
CA GLU A 591 -21.35 -6.74 -6.90
C GLU A 591 -22.08 -6.23 -8.15
N LYS A 592 -23.34 -6.67 -8.33
CA LYS A 592 -24.16 -6.28 -9.48
C LYS A 592 -24.39 -4.78 -9.62
N SER A 593 -24.32 -3.99 -8.54
CA SER A 593 -24.60 -2.55 -8.56
C SER A 593 -23.39 -1.70 -8.94
N TRP A 594 -22.17 -2.22 -8.78
CA TRP A 594 -20.93 -1.46 -9.03
C TRP A 594 -20.00 -2.11 -10.05
N ARG A 595 -20.25 -3.36 -10.42
CA ARG A 595 -19.46 -4.09 -11.42
C ARG A 595 -19.45 -3.35 -12.75
N TRP A 596 -18.25 -3.04 -13.23
CA TRP A 596 -18.04 -2.25 -14.44
C TRP A 596 -17.59 -3.08 -15.65
N TRP A 597 -17.64 -4.41 -15.59
CA TRP A 597 -17.33 -5.32 -16.71
C TRP A 597 -18.55 -6.20 -17.02
N ARG A 598 -18.95 -6.33 -18.29
CA ARG A 598 -20.12 -7.15 -18.69
C ARG A 598 -19.76 -8.60 -18.97
N THR A 599 -18.63 -8.82 -19.64
CA THR A 599 -18.02 -10.12 -19.90
C THR A 599 -16.79 -10.29 -19.01
N ASN A 600 -16.01 -11.37 -19.16
CA ASN A 600 -14.69 -11.46 -18.52
C ASN A 600 -13.70 -10.37 -19.00
N ASN A 601 -14.09 -9.48 -19.93
CA ASN A 601 -13.24 -8.41 -20.43
C ASN A 601 -13.84 -7.03 -20.13
N ALA A 602 -13.22 -6.27 -19.23
CA ALA A 602 -13.64 -4.91 -18.89
C ALA A 602 -13.57 -3.93 -20.07
N HIS A 603 -12.80 -4.24 -21.13
CA HIS A 603 -12.66 -3.38 -22.30
C HIS A 603 -13.93 -3.28 -23.17
N ASP A 604 -14.89 -4.21 -23.03
CA ASP A 604 -16.14 -4.18 -23.79
C ASP A 604 -17.04 -2.99 -23.44
N ASN A 605 -16.84 -2.39 -22.26
CA ASN A 605 -17.63 -1.26 -21.79
C ASN A 605 -17.05 0.11 -22.17
N ARG A 606 -15.85 0.13 -22.78
CA ARG A 606 -15.27 1.38 -23.28
C ARG A 606 -16.01 1.87 -24.52
N PRO A 607 -16.11 3.20 -24.70
CA PRO A 607 -16.62 3.75 -25.93
C PRO A 607 -15.66 3.44 -27.08
N TRP A 608 -16.23 3.17 -28.26
CA TRP A 608 -15.46 2.86 -29.48
C TRP A 608 -14.72 4.07 -30.03
N ALA A 609 -15.29 5.25 -29.85
CA ALA A 609 -14.69 6.52 -30.22
C ALA A 609 -15.34 7.66 -29.45
N ALA A 610 -14.63 8.77 -29.30
CA ALA A 610 -15.18 10.06 -28.94
C ALA A 610 -15.41 10.89 -30.19
N ILE A 611 -16.58 11.53 -30.29
CA ILE A 611 -16.88 12.54 -31.33
C ILE A 611 -17.02 13.87 -30.58
N THR A 612 -16.10 14.79 -30.81
CA THR A 612 -16.03 16.07 -30.10
C THR A 612 -16.14 17.20 -31.11
N VAL A 613 -17.09 18.10 -30.88
CA VAL A 613 -17.27 19.33 -31.67
C VAL A 613 -16.50 20.43 -30.96
N LEU A 614 -15.62 21.11 -31.69
CA LEU A 614 -14.63 22.03 -31.15
C LEU A 614 -14.81 23.42 -31.76
N SER A 615 -14.88 24.41 -30.90
CA SER A 615 -14.94 25.84 -31.21
C SER A 615 -13.63 26.54 -30.80
N PRO A 616 -13.41 27.81 -31.19
CA PRO A 616 -12.25 28.57 -30.72
C PRO A 616 -12.19 28.76 -29.20
N ALA A 617 -13.32 28.62 -28.49
CA ALA A 617 -13.38 28.75 -27.04
C ALA A 617 -12.85 27.50 -26.29
N ASP A 618 -12.74 26.35 -26.97
CA ASP A 618 -12.34 25.07 -26.39
C ASP A 618 -10.81 24.95 -26.27
N SER A 619 -10.16 25.92 -25.62
CA SER A 619 -8.70 26.05 -25.54
C SER A 619 -7.97 24.90 -24.84
N LEU A 620 -8.70 24.05 -24.12
CA LEU A 620 -8.17 22.82 -23.50
C LEU A 620 -8.20 21.62 -24.45
N GLU A 621 -8.90 21.73 -25.58
CA GLU A 621 -9.09 20.65 -26.53
C GLU A 621 -8.02 20.68 -27.63
N VAL A 622 -7.40 19.53 -27.89
CA VAL A 622 -6.53 19.39 -29.06
C VAL A 622 -7.36 19.56 -30.34
N ALA A 623 -6.78 20.30 -31.29
CA ALA A 623 -7.38 20.64 -32.58
C ALA A 623 -8.61 21.57 -32.50
N HIS A 624 -8.75 22.37 -31.43
CA HIS A 624 -9.65 23.50 -31.46
C HIS A 624 -9.24 24.49 -32.58
N PRO A 625 -10.19 25.00 -33.39
CA PRO A 625 -9.84 25.89 -34.49
C PRO A 625 -9.57 27.32 -34.01
N LYS A 626 -8.87 28.13 -34.82
CA LYS A 626 -8.81 29.58 -34.61
C LYS A 626 -10.12 30.28 -35.00
N GLN A 627 -10.83 29.74 -36.00
CA GLN A 627 -12.12 30.22 -36.50
C GLN A 627 -12.94 29.03 -37.02
N GLY A 628 -14.26 29.11 -36.94
CA GLY A 628 -15.16 28.05 -37.42
C GLY A 628 -15.34 26.95 -36.38
N VAL A 629 -15.61 25.73 -36.84
CA VAL A 629 -15.84 24.55 -35.99
C VAL A 629 -15.05 23.37 -36.52
N ASN A 630 -14.41 22.61 -35.65
CA ASN A 630 -13.81 21.32 -36.00
C ASN A 630 -14.62 20.18 -35.40
N ILE A 631 -14.71 19.06 -36.12
CA ILE A 631 -15.23 17.80 -35.57
C ILE A 631 -14.04 16.84 -35.46
N ARG A 632 -13.69 16.49 -34.22
CA ARG A 632 -12.63 15.52 -33.90
C ARG A 632 -13.26 14.16 -33.59
N VAL A 633 -12.74 13.11 -34.20
CA VAL A 633 -13.14 11.72 -33.90
C VAL A 633 -11.92 10.93 -33.42
N ARG A 634 -11.88 10.61 -32.13
CA ARG A 634 -10.77 9.85 -31.52
C ARG A 634 -11.22 8.41 -31.29
N CYS A 635 -10.63 7.46 -32.01
CA CYS A 635 -11.01 6.04 -31.93
C CYS A 635 -10.28 5.32 -30.79
N GLN A 636 -10.82 4.17 -30.37
CA GLN A 636 -10.19 3.32 -29.37
C GLN A 636 -8.93 2.64 -29.91
N TRP A 637 -7.88 2.66 -29.10
CA TRP A 637 -6.63 1.94 -29.32
C TRP A 637 -6.39 0.92 -28.21
N GLN A 638 -5.60 -0.10 -28.54
CA GLN A 638 -4.88 -0.88 -27.55
C GLN A 638 -3.66 -0.09 -27.08
N GLY A 639 -3.52 0.07 -25.77
CA GLY A 639 -2.45 0.87 -25.17
C GLY A 639 -2.13 0.45 -23.74
N VAL A 640 -0.95 0.81 -23.25
CA VAL A 640 -0.62 0.70 -21.83
C VAL A 640 -0.36 2.10 -21.32
N ARG A 641 -1.08 2.54 -20.28
CA ARG A 641 -1.05 3.92 -19.80
C ARG A 641 -1.35 4.91 -20.94
N GLN A 642 -0.43 5.82 -21.25
CA GLN A 642 -0.55 6.78 -22.35
C GLN A 642 0.01 6.29 -23.70
N PHE A 643 0.61 5.09 -23.76
CA PHE A 643 1.29 4.63 -24.97
C PHE A 643 0.35 3.88 -25.89
N LEU A 644 0.30 4.30 -27.15
CA LEU A 644 -0.57 3.71 -28.18
C LEU A 644 0.19 2.65 -28.96
N HIS A 645 -0.31 1.41 -28.93
CA HIS A 645 0.33 0.29 -29.61
C HIS A 645 -0.31 0.00 -30.97
N LYS A 646 -1.64 -0.17 -31.00
CA LYS A 646 -2.37 -0.40 -32.25
C LYS A 646 -3.84 0.00 -32.13
N PRO A 647 -4.48 0.46 -33.22
CA PRO A 647 -5.91 0.74 -33.21
C PRO A 647 -6.71 -0.55 -32.95
N THR A 648 -7.81 -0.42 -32.20
CA THR A 648 -8.79 -1.52 -32.01
C THR A 648 -10.13 -1.20 -32.65
N VAL A 649 -10.36 0.07 -32.94
CA VAL A 649 -11.50 0.59 -33.68
C VAL A 649 -10.98 1.55 -34.74
N ILE A 650 -11.57 1.52 -35.93
CA ILE A 650 -11.31 2.49 -36.99
C ILE A 650 -12.61 3.13 -37.47
N LEU A 651 -12.50 4.37 -37.94
CA LEU A 651 -13.56 5.07 -38.66
C LEU A 651 -13.67 4.50 -40.08
N GLN A 652 -14.87 4.15 -40.51
CA GLN A 652 -15.16 3.67 -41.87
C GLN A 652 -15.82 4.76 -42.71
N GLU A 653 -16.74 5.52 -42.12
CA GLU A 653 -17.48 6.58 -42.79
C GLU A 653 -17.83 7.66 -41.78
N LEU A 654 -17.71 8.92 -42.18
CA LEU A 654 -18.23 10.08 -41.45
C LEU A 654 -19.24 10.80 -42.35
N ARG A 655 -20.39 11.16 -41.78
CA ARG A 655 -21.40 11.97 -42.44
C ARG A 655 -21.70 13.23 -41.64
N LEU A 656 -21.85 14.35 -42.34
CA LEU A 656 -22.36 15.60 -41.79
C LEU A 656 -23.66 15.94 -42.52
N ASN A 657 -24.78 16.04 -41.79
CA ASN A 657 -26.10 16.32 -42.37
C ASN A 657 -26.47 15.38 -43.54
N ASN A 658 -26.20 14.08 -43.36
CA ASN A 658 -26.37 12.98 -44.33
C ASN A 658 -25.36 12.92 -45.50
N GLU A 659 -24.52 13.94 -45.69
CA GLU A 659 -23.47 13.94 -46.71
C GLU A 659 -22.22 13.23 -46.21
N VAL A 660 -21.62 12.36 -47.04
CA VAL A 660 -20.34 11.71 -46.71
C VAL A 660 -19.23 12.75 -46.78
N VAL A 661 -18.47 12.86 -45.71
CA VAL A 661 -17.34 13.80 -45.58
C VAL A 661 -16.06 13.03 -45.32
N GLN A 662 -14.92 13.58 -45.77
CA GLN A 662 -13.61 12.97 -45.64
C GLN A 662 -12.79 13.72 -44.59
N PRO A 663 -12.69 13.21 -43.35
CA PRO A 663 -11.82 13.82 -42.35
C PRO A 663 -10.35 13.46 -42.60
N GLU A 664 -9.44 14.34 -42.19
CA GLU A 664 -8.00 14.09 -42.19
C GLU A 664 -7.62 13.18 -41.00
N LEU A 665 -6.85 12.13 -41.23
CA LEU A 665 -6.24 11.36 -40.14
C LEU A 665 -4.98 12.09 -39.65
N VAL A 666 -5.00 12.54 -38.40
CA VAL A 666 -3.87 13.18 -37.74
C VAL A 666 -3.26 12.20 -36.74
N GLU A 667 -1.97 11.91 -36.91
CA GLU A 667 -1.18 11.12 -35.97
C GLU A 667 0.01 11.93 -35.46
N LYS A 668 0.12 12.07 -34.14
CA LYS A 668 1.28 12.66 -33.48
C LYS A 668 2.17 11.55 -32.98
N LYS A 669 3.47 11.76 -33.09
CA LYS A 669 4.49 10.84 -32.56
C LYS A 669 5.32 11.55 -31.51
N ASP A 670 5.73 10.81 -30.49
CA ASP A 670 6.70 11.29 -29.52
C ASP A 670 8.12 11.32 -30.12
N ASN A 671 9.09 11.77 -29.33
CA ASN A 671 10.50 11.87 -29.74
C ASN A 671 11.13 10.50 -30.08
N LYS A 672 10.46 9.39 -29.77
CA LYS A 672 10.89 8.02 -30.08
C LYS A 672 10.13 7.43 -31.28
N GLY A 673 9.29 8.22 -31.95
CA GLY A 673 8.49 7.79 -33.09
C GLY A 673 7.26 6.96 -32.72
N VAL A 674 6.93 6.83 -31.42
CA VAL A 674 5.74 6.12 -30.95
C VAL A 674 4.53 7.04 -31.08
N VAL A 675 3.41 6.51 -31.56
CA VAL A 675 2.17 7.30 -31.69
C VAL A 675 1.71 7.74 -30.28
N SER A 676 1.59 9.05 -30.09
CA SER A 676 1.21 9.69 -28.83
C SER A 676 -0.21 10.26 -28.86
N ASP A 677 -0.75 10.50 -30.05
CA ASP A 677 -2.14 10.88 -30.26
C ASP A 677 -2.56 10.50 -31.69
N SER A 678 -3.83 10.13 -31.87
CA SER A 678 -4.40 9.72 -33.16
C SER A 678 -5.89 10.06 -33.20
N TYR A 679 -6.29 10.89 -34.17
CA TYR A 679 -7.68 11.29 -34.37
C TYR A 679 -7.96 11.66 -35.82
N TYR A 680 -9.23 11.55 -36.21
CA TYR A 680 -9.72 12.08 -37.47
C TYR A 680 -10.25 13.50 -37.24
N LEU A 681 -9.93 14.43 -38.13
CA LEU A 681 -10.30 15.84 -38.02
C LEU A 681 -11.05 16.29 -39.27
N LEU A 682 -12.27 16.80 -39.09
CA LEU A 682 -13.00 17.53 -40.11
C LEU A 682 -13.05 19.01 -39.74
N ALA A 683 -12.39 19.86 -40.52
CA ALA A 683 -12.39 21.29 -40.31
C ALA A 683 -13.52 21.97 -41.10
N LEU A 684 -14.36 22.74 -40.41
CA LEU A 684 -15.43 23.54 -40.99
C LEU A 684 -15.11 25.02 -40.78
N ALA A 685 -14.44 25.65 -41.75
CA ALA A 685 -14.00 27.04 -41.63
C ALA A 685 -15.17 28.03 -41.54
N ASN A 686 -16.22 27.81 -42.34
CA ASN A 686 -17.40 28.67 -42.43
C ASN A 686 -18.69 27.83 -42.37
N PRO A 687 -19.00 27.19 -41.23
CA PRO A 687 -20.16 26.33 -41.15
C PRO A 687 -21.45 27.16 -41.12
N LYS A 688 -22.52 26.63 -41.71
CA LYS A 688 -23.85 27.27 -41.66
C LYS A 688 -24.34 27.32 -40.21
N PRO A 689 -24.98 28.40 -39.75
CA PRO A 689 -25.68 28.39 -38.46
C PRO A 689 -26.85 27.40 -38.48
N GLY A 690 -27.16 26.82 -37.31
CA GLY A 690 -28.29 25.90 -37.12
C GLY A 690 -27.90 24.58 -36.46
N GLU A 691 -28.84 23.63 -36.51
CA GLU A 691 -28.62 22.27 -36.01
C GLU A 691 -27.87 21.42 -37.04
N HIS A 692 -26.87 20.69 -36.55
CA HIS A 692 -26.08 19.76 -37.35
C HIS A 692 -26.09 18.38 -36.71
N LYS A 693 -26.03 17.37 -37.58
CA LYS A 693 -25.95 15.97 -37.22
C LYS A 693 -24.69 15.36 -37.80
N VAL A 694 -23.87 14.75 -36.95
CA VAL A 694 -22.71 13.94 -37.35
C VAL A 694 -23.02 12.48 -37.11
N GLU A 695 -22.79 11.66 -38.12
CA GLU A 695 -22.91 10.20 -38.02
C GLU A 695 -21.59 9.55 -38.41
N ALA A 696 -21.04 8.77 -37.49
CA ALA A 696 -19.81 8.02 -37.72
C ALA A 696 -20.10 6.52 -37.71
N THR A 697 -19.65 5.83 -38.75
CA THR A 697 -19.65 4.36 -38.83
C THR A 697 -18.27 3.86 -38.48
N PHE A 698 -18.18 2.99 -37.48
CA PHE A 698 -16.94 2.43 -36.97
C PHE A 698 -16.88 0.92 -37.19
N LYS A 699 -15.67 0.38 -37.31
CA LYS A 699 -15.41 -1.06 -37.37
C LYS A 699 -14.46 -1.47 -36.25
N SER A 700 -14.82 -2.50 -35.49
CA SER A 700 -13.91 -3.14 -34.54
C SER A 700 -12.93 -4.02 -35.30
N LEU A 701 -11.64 -3.78 -35.10
CA LEU A 701 -10.57 -4.63 -35.65
C LEU A 701 -10.43 -5.95 -34.90
N ARG A 702 -11.03 -6.09 -33.70
CA ARG A 702 -10.97 -7.32 -32.90
C ARG A 702 -11.91 -8.41 -33.41
N ASN A 703 -13.11 -8.04 -33.86
CA ASN A 703 -14.16 -8.99 -34.22
C ASN A 703 -14.93 -8.64 -35.50
N GLY A 704 -14.54 -7.59 -36.21
CA GLY A 704 -15.16 -7.15 -37.46
C GLY A 704 -16.53 -6.48 -37.30
N LYS A 705 -17.09 -6.36 -36.09
CA LYS A 705 -18.40 -5.74 -35.87
C LYS A 705 -18.39 -4.28 -36.31
N ILE A 706 -19.54 -3.82 -36.80
CA ILE A 706 -19.77 -2.45 -37.22
C ILE A 706 -20.72 -1.78 -36.22
N ARG A 707 -20.43 -0.52 -35.86
CA ARG A 707 -21.28 0.29 -34.98
C ARG A 707 -21.41 1.69 -35.54
N LYS A 708 -22.62 2.25 -35.50
CA LYS A 708 -22.88 3.65 -35.81
C LYS A 708 -22.99 4.46 -34.52
N GLN A 709 -22.50 5.68 -34.54
CA GLN A 709 -22.66 6.67 -33.48
C GLN A 709 -23.11 7.98 -34.10
N THR A 710 -24.06 8.64 -33.45
CA THR A 710 -24.61 9.91 -33.88
C THR A 710 -24.36 10.96 -32.80
N ALA A 711 -23.98 12.16 -33.21
CA ALA A 711 -23.86 13.33 -32.35
C ALA A 711 -24.61 14.50 -32.99
N HIS A 712 -25.29 15.29 -32.16
CA HIS A 712 -25.98 16.52 -32.56
C HIS A 712 -25.29 17.72 -31.95
N PHE A 713 -25.21 18.83 -32.68
CA PHE A 713 -24.66 20.08 -32.18
C PHE A 713 -25.30 21.27 -32.88
N VAL A 714 -25.20 22.42 -32.24
CA VAL A 714 -25.76 23.68 -32.74
C VAL A 714 -24.63 24.66 -32.99
N ILE A 715 -24.60 25.23 -34.19
CA ILE A 715 -23.69 26.32 -34.55
C ILE A 715 -24.51 27.60 -34.46
N ARG A 716 -24.06 28.51 -33.60
CA ARG A 716 -24.75 29.79 -33.37
C ARG A 716 -24.35 30.83 -34.38
#